data_AF-A0A356CJI8-F1
#
_entry.id   AF-A0A356CJI8-F1
#
_cell.length_a   1.000
_cell.length_b   1.000
_cell.length_c   1.000
_cell.angle_alpha   90.00
_cell.angle_beta   90.00
_cell.angle_gamma   90.00
#
_symmetry.space_group_name_H-M   'P 1'
#
loop_
_entity.id
_entity.type
_entity.pdbx_description
1 polymer ?
#
loop_
_entity_poly.entity_id
_entity_poly.type
_entity_poly.pdbx_seq_one_letter_code
_entity_poly.pdbx_strand_id
1 'polypeptide(L)'
;MPEDKKWLFLAEYSDKTLLRNTIAFEMGHRSRLDWTPQSEFAEVYLNGQYNGTYNITQKVEEGNERVDLADVGFLLEIDQLHRLDPDDVYFYTNHFLINVKEPSIEAEDANYFLIRDRILAFETALFSDDFKDEAAGYRPHIDLASFVDWYLISEITKNVDSKDFSSIYLNAMPEGPIKMGPLWDFDLSFGNVDYADSRYAQGFWIKDHPWYQRLFADPSFVSEVNTRFTDFKNDQALILAKVDELAQKLQLAQQQNDGLWQTIGRYVWPNPVVYDTYQEEVDHLKAWYSDRMTWLESALAGLNDPDSNNSGDSTSGNGGNSAQWPQRVAPVDADVESAVSALVAQMTLAEKVGQMVQAEIGAVTPEQARQSHLGSVLNGGGSWPNGKNSSVVDWVSLADRFYAASTDVSDGGVGIPMIWGTDAVHGHNNVVGATIFPHNIGLGAANNAELLYQIGEVTALEVSATGLDWVFAPTLAVVRNDSWGRTYEGFSEDPEIVKAYAAAIVNGLQGGASDRFGSGHVIATAKHFIGDGGTENGTDQGNAVMSEIELRDIHAQGYFSALEAGVETVMASFNSWNGEKLHGHAYLLTDVLKEKMGFDGLVLGDWNGHGQVSGCTDDQCAQAIMAGIDMFMVPFAWQAFIQNTIAQVQNGTIPLARIDDAVTRILRVKKRAGVLDGGKPSSREFAGNNALIGAPAHRAIARQAVRESLVLLKNSGGILPLAADSRVLVAGSGADDIGQQSGGWTLSWQGQDNTNADFPSATSIYAGIQSRVEAAGGSTALSTDGDFSGTAPDVAIVVFGESPYAEGAGDLDTIEYQRGNKADLQVLESLRNRGIPVVSIFLTGRPLWVNSELNASNAFVVAWLPGSEGAGVADVIFKKVDGNINYDFTGRLSYSWPKRSDQLALNRNDSDYDPLFPYGFGLTYDDTDTLSDDLPTAVGGSGETILTRVIPGIIEAEHYAAMSGIQTEGTSDIGGGVNVGYVNTGDWLEYRIDVASAGRYMIEYRLASDVGSSGFSTLVDGVEMDRQTLEDTGGWQSWITQSAMVDLEAGLQTLRIEAVGSDWNMNWMRIFAE
;
A
#
# COMPACT_ATOMS: atom_id res chain seq x y z
N MET A 1 42.32 8.00 30.42
CA MET A 1 40.95 8.44 30.78
C MET A 1 41.00 9.27 32.06
N PRO A 2 40.26 10.37 32.14
CA PRO A 2 40.07 11.15 33.36
C PRO A 2 39.40 10.30 34.45
N GLU A 3 39.55 10.71 35.71
CA GLU A 3 38.87 10.05 36.82
C GLU A 3 37.37 10.36 36.73
N ASP A 4 36.55 9.36 36.40
CA ASP A 4 35.11 9.56 36.19
C ASP A 4 34.31 8.36 36.73
N LYS A 5 33.09 8.63 37.21
CA LYS A 5 32.22 7.71 37.96
C LYS A 5 31.30 6.87 37.08
N LYS A 6 30.98 7.31 35.85
CA LYS A 6 30.07 6.57 34.95
C LYS A 6 30.62 6.48 33.53
N TRP A 7 30.95 5.27 33.15
CA TRP A 7 31.42 4.90 31.82
C TRP A 7 30.46 3.88 31.21
N LEU A 8 30.23 3.99 29.92
CA LEU A 8 29.41 3.08 29.14
C LEU A 8 30.29 2.24 28.23
N PHE A 9 29.94 0.97 28.07
CA PHE A 9 30.59 0.07 27.11
C PHE A 9 29.73 0.06 25.86
N LEU A 10 30.18 0.72 24.79
CA LEU A 10 29.54 0.64 23.49
C LEU A 10 29.99 -0.64 22.79
N ALA A 11 29.01 -1.48 22.45
CA ALA A 11 29.20 -2.72 21.73
C ALA A 11 29.14 -2.44 20.23
N GLU A 12 30.30 -2.23 19.62
CA GLU A 12 30.48 -1.83 18.22
C GLU A 12 30.27 -3.03 17.26
N TYR A 13 29.22 -3.84 17.44
CA TYR A 13 29.03 -5.10 16.70
C TYR A 13 28.88 -4.88 15.19
N SER A 14 28.12 -3.86 14.79
CA SER A 14 27.90 -3.46 13.40
C SER A 14 28.99 -2.51 12.86
N ASP A 15 29.91 -2.05 13.71
CA ASP A 15 31.11 -1.34 13.27
C ASP A 15 32.30 -2.31 13.23
N LYS A 16 32.47 -2.97 12.08
CA LYS A 16 33.60 -3.89 11.84
C LYS A 16 34.99 -3.24 11.97
N THR A 17 35.07 -1.90 11.95
CA THR A 17 36.32 -1.18 12.16
C THR A 17 36.60 -0.92 13.64
N LEU A 18 35.55 -0.84 14.46
CA LEU A 18 35.48 -0.29 15.82
C LEU A 18 35.84 1.21 15.91
N LEU A 19 35.96 1.93 14.80
CA LEU A 19 36.53 3.28 14.76
C LEU A 19 35.48 4.40 14.73
N ARG A 20 34.26 4.15 14.26
CA ARG A 20 33.34 5.19 13.77
C ARG A 20 32.95 6.18 14.86
N ASN A 21 32.56 5.68 16.03
CA ASN A 21 32.29 6.49 17.22
C ASN A 21 33.49 7.37 17.62
N THR A 22 34.68 6.78 17.72
CA THR A 22 35.89 7.51 18.13
C THR A 22 36.31 8.56 17.10
N ILE A 23 36.13 8.29 15.80
CA ILE A 23 36.44 9.24 14.72
C ILE A 23 35.45 10.42 14.71
N ALA A 24 34.16 10.18 14.94
CA ALA A 24 33.18 11.25 15.13
C ALA A 24 33.51 12.12 16.35
N PHE A 25 33.90 11.51 17.49
CA PHE A 25 34.32 12.25 18.67
C PHE A 25 35.62 13.04 18.45
N GLU A 26 36.59 12.51 17.70
CA GLU A 26 37.79 13.27 17.31
C GLU A 26 37.42 14.53 16.51
N MET A 27 36.44 14.45 15.61
CA MET A 27 35.92 15.63 14.90
C MET A 27 35.29 16.64 15.87
N GLY A 28 34.52 16.18 16.87
CA GLY A 28 33.94 17.04 17.92
C GLY A 28 34.99 17.75 18.79
N HIS A 29 36.04 17.03 19.21
CA HIS A 29 37.15 17.61 19.98
C HIS A 29 37.91 18.67 19.17
N ARG A 30 38.09 18.45 17.86
CA ARG A 30 38.76 19.38 16.94
C ARG A 30 37.93 20.61 16.61
N SER A 31 36.63 20.43 16.42
CA SER A 31 35.70 21.54 16.24
C SER A 31 35.57 22.37 17.53
N ARG A 32 35.89 21.78 18.69
CA ARG A 32 35.67 22.38 20.01
C ARG A 32 34.17 22.54 20.30
N LEU A 33 33.38 21.56 19.89
CA LEU A 33 32.00 21.43 20.35
C LEU A 33 31.99 21.46 21.88
N ASP A 34 31.02 22.16 22.47
CA ASP A 34 30.96 22.57 23.88
C ASP A 34 31.33 21.44 24.86
N TRP A 35 30.84 20.23 24.61
CA TRP A 35 31.35 19.00 25.21
C TRP A 35 31.26 17.85 24.21
N THR A 36 32.27 16.99 24.19
CA THR A 36 32.29 15.74 23.40
C THR A 36 32.78 14.62 24.31
N PRO A 37 32.13 13.44 24.32
CA PRO A 37 32.56 12.32 25.16
C PRO A 37 34.03 11.96 24.91
N GLN A 38 34.76 11.68 26.00
CA GLN A 38 36.04 10.98 25.88
C GLN A 38 35.78 9.48 25.81
N SER A 39 36.53 8.79 24.95
CA SER A 39 36.44 7.36 24.82
C SER A 39 37.81 6.68 24.67
N GLU A 40 37.90 5.42 25.10
CA GLU A 40 39.05 4.55 24.91
C GLU A 40 38.59 3.12 24.65
N PHE A 41 39.42 2.35 23.94
CA PHE A 41 39.17 0.94 23.71
C PHE A 41 39.58 0.08 24.90
N ALA A 42 38.75 -0.91 25.22
CA ALA A 42 39.08 -1.91 26.22
C ALA A 42 38.72 -3.32 25.74
N GLU A 43 39.67 -4.23 25.93
CA GLU A 43 39.42 -5.67 25.84
C GLU A 43 38.84 -6.14 27.19
N VAL A 44 37.64 -6.72 27.16
CA VAL A 44 36.96 -7.20 28.37
C VAL A 44 37.26 -8.67 28.58
N TYR A 45 37.72 -9.03 29.78
CA TYR A 45 37.92 -10.43 30.18
C TYR A 45 37.01 -10.78 31.35
N LEU A 46 36.09 -11.73 31.14
CA LEU A 46 35.21 -12.24 32.19
C LEU A 46 35.70 -13.64 32.60
N ASN A 47 36.02 -13.82 33.90
CA ASN A 47 36.58 -15.07 34.44
C ASN A 47 37.82 -15.58 33.68
N GLY A 48 38.64 -14.65 33.17
CA GLY A 48 39.84 -14.98 32.40
C GLY A 48 39.59 -15.38 30.94
N GLN A 49 38.36 -15.26 30.45
CA GLN A 49 38.00 -15.46 29.04
C GLN A 49 37.77 -14.10 28.36
N TYR A 50 38.33 -13.93 27.16
CA TYR A 50 38.07 -12.75 26.34
C TYR A 50 36.57 -12.69 25.98
N ASN A 51 35.97 -11.51 26.15
CA ASN A 51 34.52 -11.27 26.03
C ASN A 51 34.20 -10.08 25.12
N GLY A 52 35.13 -9.69 24.25
CA GLY A 52 34.94 -8.63 23.27
C GLY A 52 35.83 -7.39 23.50
N THR A 53 35.97 -6.60 22.45
CA THR A 53 36.58 -5.27 22.47
C THR A 53 35.46 -4.24 22.39
N TYR A 54 35.46 -3.30 23.33
CA TYR A 54 34.43 -2.29 23.45
C TYR A 54 35.05 -0.89 23.37
N ASN A 55 34.28 0.05 22.87
CA ASN A 55 34.59 1.47 22.99
C ASN A 55 33.98 1.97 24.30
N ILE A 56 34.82 2.18 25.32
CA ILE A 56 34.38 2.71 26.60
C ILE A 56 34.28 4.22 26.47
N THR A 57 33.07 4.77 26.62
CA THR A 57 32.81 6.20 26.50
C THR A 57 32.21 6.79 27.77
N GLN A 58 32.42 8.08 28.00
CA GLN A 58 31.70 8.81 29.05
C GLN A 58 30.19 8.83 28.73
N LYS A 59 29.36 8.52 29.73
CA LYS A 59 27.90 8.70 29.62
C LYS A 59 27.53 10.16 29.28
N VAL A 60 26.57 10.39 28.40
CA VAL A 60 25.98 11.73 28.25
C VAL A 60 25.08 12.00 29.47
N GLU A 61 25.53 12.92 30.34
CA GLU A 61 24.82 13.38 31.54
C GLU A 61 25.37 14.75 31.99
N GLU A 62 24.65 15.45 32.86
CA GLU A 62 25.06 16.70 33.49
C GLU A 62 26.30 16.50 34.37
N GLY A 63 27.20 17.49 34.33
CA GLY A 63 28.24 17.62 35.34
C GLY A 63 29.36 18.59 34.96
N ASN A 64 30.10 19.06 35.96
CA ASN A 64 31.18 20.06 35.80
C ASN A 64 32.35 19.60 34.92
N GLU A 65 32.48 18.30 34.66
CA GLU A 65 33.47 17.71 33.74
C GLU A 65 32.79 17.01 32.54
N ARG A 66 31.47 17.23 32.38
CA ARG A 66 30.60 16.68 31.33
C ARG A 66 29.86 17.81 30.62
N VAL A 67 28.55 17.66 30.40
CA VAL A 67 27.68 18.77 29.99
C VAL A 67 27.47 19.67 31.20
N ASP A 68 28.20 20.78 31.28
CA ASP A 68 28.10 21.72 32.40
C ASP A 68 26.87 22.61 32.26
N LEU A 69 25.84 22.31 33.05
CA LEU A 69 24.57 23.04 33.09
C LEU A 69 24.43 23.94 34.33
N ALA A 70 25.50 24.11 35.12
CA ALA A 70 25.56 24.91 36.33
C ALA A 70 24.37 24.73 37.31
N ASP A 71 23.85 23.50 37.45
CA ASP A 71 22.71 23.08 38.29
C ASP A 71 21.35 23.75 37.96
N VAL A 72 21.24 24.44 36.81
CA VAL A 72 20.02 25.16 36.42
C VAL A 72 19.60 24.94 34.95
N GLY A 73 20.47 24.37 34.12
CA GLY A 73 20.19 24.07 32.72
C GLY A 73 19.46 22.75 32.49
N PHE A 74 19.19 22.46 31.22
CA PHE A 74 18.51 21.26 30.77
C PHE A 74 19.38 20.51 29.76
N LEU A 75 19.48 19.19 29.93
CA LEU A 75 19.93 18.24 28.91
C LEU A 75 18.71 17.59 28.30
N LEU A 76 18.60 17.67 26.98
CA LEU A 76 17.47 17.18 26.21
C LEU A 76 17.94 16.18 25.16
N GLU A 77 17.01 15.34 24.71
CA GLU A 77 17.21 14.37 23.65
C GLU A 77 16.01 14.42 22.70
N ILE A 78 16.25 14.64 21.40
CA ILE A 78 15.24 14.40 20.37
C ILE A 78 15.25 12.89 20.12
N ASP A 79 14.10 12.26 20.35
CA ASP A 79 13.96 10.81 20.24
C ASP A 79 12.57 10.36 19.76
N GLN A 80 12.39 9.06 19.60
CA GLN A 80 11.15 8.43 19.19
C GLN A 80 10.41 7.84 20.39
N LEU A 81 9.07 7.91 20.38
CA LEU A 81 8.23 7.52 21.51
C LEU A 81 8.51 6.08 22.01
N HIS A 82 8.81 5.15 21.10
CA HIS A 82 9.06 3.74 21.45
C HIS A 82 10.43 3.49 22.11
N ARG A 83 11.31 4.50 22.14
CA ARG A 83 12.65 4.43 22.77
C ARG A 83 12.68 5.01 24.18
N LEU A 84 11.59 5.66 24.61
CA LEU A 84 11.49 6.29 25.92
C LEU A 84 11.16 5.28 27.01
N ASP A 85 11.73 5.48 28.19
CA ASP A 85 11.32 4.74 29.38
C ASP A 85 9.94 5.23 29.87
N PRO A 86 9.13 4.40 30.55
CA PRO A 86 7.81 4.79 31.05
C PRO A 86 7.81 6.02 31.99
N ASP A 87 8.94 6.26 32.64
CA ASP A 87 9.12 7.36 33.60
C ASP A 87 9.77 8.60 32.95
N ASP A 88 10.07 8.58 31.66
CA ASP A 88 10.65 9.72 30.94
C ASP A 88 9.63 10.87 30.80
N VAL A 89 10.11 12.10 31.05
CA VAL A 89 9.30 13.31 30.86
C VAL A 89 9.66 13.95 29.53
N TYR A 90 8.69 14.01 28.63
CA TYR A 90 8.87 14.55 27.29
C TYR A 90 7.72 15.49 26.88
N PHE A 91 7.94 16.23 25.81
CA PHE A 91 6.91 17.06 25.19
C PHE A 91 7.04 17.04 23.67
N TYR A 92 5.92 17.26 23.01
CA TYR A 92 5.90 17.45 21.57
C TYR A 92 6.05 18.93 21.20
N THR A 93 6.81 19.14 20.14
CA THR A 93 6.84 20.36 19.36
C THR A 93 6.12 20.13 18.04
N ASN A 94 6.07 21.10 17.13
CA ASN A 94 5.43 20.89 15.83
C ASN A 94 6.23 19.94 14.93
N HIS A 95 7.50 19.67 15.28
CA HIS A 95 8.41 18.90 14.44
C HIS A 95 9.05 17.70 15.14
N PHE A 96 9.15 17.72 16.47
CA PHE A 96 9.93 16.74 17.25
C PHE A 96 9.27 16.37 18.58
N LEU A 97 9.52 15.13 19.01
CA LEU A 97 9.41 14.74 20.41
C LEU A 97 10.73 15.10 21.10
N ILE A 98 10.64 15.84 22.22
CA ILE A 98 11.79 16.24 23.03
C ILE A 98 11.69 15.58 24.40
N ASN A 99 12.61 14.67 24.71
CA ASN A 99 12.78 14.06 26.02
C ASN A 99 13.67 14.94 26.91
N VAL A 100 13.27 15.15 28.17
CA VAL A 100 14.05 15.88 29.17
C VAL A 100 14.85 14.89 29.99
N LYS A 101 16.15 14.79 29.72
CA LYS A 101 17.03 13.84 30.41
C LYS A 101 17.42 14.34 31.78
N GLU A 102 17.85 15.60 31.86
CA GLU A 102 18.32 16.20 33.12
C GLU A 102 17.96 17.70 33.18
N PRO A 103 17.67 18.25 34.38
CA PRO A 103 17.43 17.52 35.61
C PRO A 103 16.16 16.66 35.51
N SER A 104 16.02 15.68 36.40
CA SER A 104 14.74 14.99 36.54
C SER A 104 13.66 15.99 36.97
N ILE A 105 12.62 16.11 36.18
CA ILE A 105 11.47 17.00 36.39
C ILE A 105 10.19 16.18 36.46
N GLU A 106 9.09 16.81 36.88
CA GLU A 106 7.75 16.22 36.80
C GLU A 106 7.01 16.77 35.58
N ALA A 107 6.20 15.94 34.93
CA ALA A 107 5.34 16.41 33.84
C ALA A 107 4.44 17.56 34.32
N GLU A 108 4.32 18.61 33.51
CA GLU A 108 3.52 19.81 33.80
C GLU A 108 3.99 20.64 35.02
N ASP A 109 5.21 20.45 35.51
CA ASP A 109 5.80 21.36 36.50
C ASP A 109 6.32 22.67 35.87
N ALA A 110 6.85 23.57 36.69
CA ALA A 110 7.36 24.86 36.23
C ALA A 110 8.58 24.73 35.29
N ASN A 111 9.44 23.72 35.51
CA ASN A 111 10.62 23.47 34.70
C ASN A 111 10.23 22.82 33.37
N TYR A 112 9.23 21.93 33.36
CA TYR A 112 8.62 21.35 32.16
C TYR A 112 8.12 22.45 31.22
N PHE A 113 7.29 23.37 31.72
CA PHE A 113 6.78 24.45 30.88
C PHE A 113 7.88 25.43 30.45
N LEU A 114 8.84 25.71 31.33
CA LEU A 114 9.98 26.57 31.00
C LEU A 114 10.75 26.05 29.79
N ILE A 115 11.12 24.77 29.80
CA ILE A 115 11.93 24.21 28.71
C ILE A 115 11.11 23.97 27.45
N ARG A 116 9.86 23.50 27.58
CA ARG A 116 8.94 23.34 26.45
C ARG A 116 8.71 24.65 25.72
N ASP A 117 8.31 25.69 26.45
CA ASP A 117 7.97 26.98 25.86
C ASP A 117 9.18 27.64 25.20
N ARG A 118 10.38 27.36 25.70
CA ARG A 118 11.64 27.83 25.12
C ARG A 118 11.95 27.15 23.79
N ILE A 119 11.81 25.83 23.68
CA ILE A 119 11.98 25.14 22.40
C ILE A 119 10.91 25.59 21.41
N LEU A 120 9.65 25.71 21.85
CA LEU A 120 8.56 26.23 21.01
C LEU A 120 8.80 27.68 20.57
N ALA A 121 9.38 28.53 21.42
CA ALA A 121 9.73 29.90 21.06
C ALA A 121 10.83 29.94 19.98
N PHE A 122 11.83 29.06 20.09
CA PHE A 122 12.83 28.88 19.04
C PHE A 122 12.19 28.44 17.72
N GLU A 123 11.34 27.40 17.73
CA GLU A 123 10.66 26.94 16.52
C GLU A 123 9.77 28.04 15.93
N THR A 124 9.02 28.75 16.78
CA THR A 124 8.18 29.86 16.35
C THR A 124 9.01 30.94 15.66
N ALA A 125 10.16 31.31 16.22
CA ALA A 125 11.06 32.29 15.60
C ALA A 125 11.65 31.76 14.28
N LEU A 126 12.08 30.49 14.25
CA LEU A 126 12.69 29.84 13.08
C LEU A 126 11.70 29.69 11.91
N PHE A 127 10.44 29.38 12.19
CA PHE A 127 9.41 29.19 11.17
C PHE A 127 8.56 30.45 10.90
N SER A 128 8.84 31.57 11.58
CA SER A 128 8.20 32.85 11.29
C SER A 128 8.60 33.42 9.92
N ASP A 129 7.80 34.36 9.39
CA ASP A 129 8.14 35.10 8.16
C ASP A 129 9.43 35.92 8.32
N ASP A 130 9.69 36.44 9.53
CA ASP A 130 10.84 37.26 9.88
C ASP A 130 12.03 36.45 10.42
N PHE A 131 12.07 35.13 10.21
CA PHE A 131 13.08 34.24 10.82
C PHE A 131 14.55 34.62 10.55
N LYS A 132 14.83 35.36 9.49
CA LYS A 132 16.18 35.84 9.12
C LYS A 132 16.60 37.11 9.88
N ASP A 133 15.69 37.74 10.61
CA ASP A 133 15.99 38.95 11.37
C ASP A 133 16.97 38.64 12.52
N GLU A 134 18.01 39.45 12.67
CA GLU A 134 19.07 39.22 13.67
C GLU A 134 18.56 39.35 15.12
N ALA A 135 17.48 40.10 15.36
CA ALA A 135 16.95 40.36 16.70
C ALA A 135 15.62 39.65 17.00
N ALA A 136 14.79 39.43 15.98
CA ALA A 136 13.47 38.83 16.10
C ALA A 136 13.38 37.41 15.52
N GLY A 137 14.36 37.00 14.72
CA GLY A 137 14.43 35.68 14.10
C GLY A 137 15.02 34.61 15.03
N TYR A 138 15.52 33.51 14.47
CA TYR A 138 16.00 32.37 15.27
C TYR A 138 17.32 32.64 16.01
N ARG A 139 18.11 33.62 15.56
CA ARG A 139 19.50 33.84 15.99
C ARG A 139 19.67 34.09 17.50
N PRO A 140 18.81 34.85 18.19
CA PRO A 140 18.89 35.02 19.64
C PRO A 140 18.59 33.75 20.46
N HIS A 141 17.94 32.75 19.85
CA HIS A 141 17.50 31.54 20.54
C HIS A 141 18.55 30.43 20.57
N ILE A 142 19.52 30.46 19.66
CA ILE A 142 20.48 29.36 19.46
C ILE A 142 21.93 29.82 19.54
N ASP A 143 22.81 28.89 19.89
CA ASP A 143 24.24 29.05 19.74
C ASP A 143 24.61 28.56 18.34
N LEU A 144 24.76 29.52 17.43
CA LEU A 144 24.96 29.25 16.01
C LEU A 144 26.17 28.35 15.74
N ALA A 145 27.25 28.51 16.50
CA ALA A 145 28.46 27.71 16.34
C ALA A 145 28.20 26.22 16.65
N SER A 146 27.51 25.92 17.75
CA SER A 146 27.15 24.53 18.10
C SER A 146 26.23 23.88 17.06
N PHE A 147 25.26 24.63 16.52
CA PHE A 147 24.37 24.15 15.46
C PHE A 147 25.13 23.84 14.18
N VAL A 148 26.07 24.70 13.79
CA VAL A 148 26.90 24.49 12.59
C VAL A 148 27.87 23.31 12.79
N ASP A 149 28.53 23.20 13.95
CA ASP A 149 29.47 22.12 14.23
C ASP A 149 28.78 20.76 14.33
N TRP A 150 27.66 20.68 15.04
CA TRP A 150 26.88 19.46 15.10
C TRP A 150 26.35 19.07 13.71
N TYR A 151 25.82 20.03 12.95
CA TYR A 151 25.38 19.80 11.58
C TYR A 151 26.49 19.21 10.73
N LEU A 152 27.66 19.85 10.70
CA LEU A 152 28.76 19.41 9.87
C LEU A 152 29.25 18.03 10.27
N ILE A 153 29.35 17.70 11.55
CA ILE A 153 29.79 16.38 11.98
C ILE A 153 28.77 15.32 11.55
N SER A 154 27.49 15.49 11.86
CA SER A 154 26.45 14.53 11.49
C SER A 154 26.25 14.41 9.96
N GLU A 155 26.42 15.51 9.23
CA GLU A 155 26.36 15.56 7.78
C GLU A 155 27.59 14.89 7.14
N ILE A 156 28.80 15.16 7.64
CA ILE A 156 30.04 14.54 7.15
C ILE A 156 30.03 13.04 7.39
N THR A 157 29.54 12.57 8.53
CA THR A 157 29.51 11.13 8.83
C THR A 157 28.31 10.41 8.21
N LYS A 158 27.29 11.15 7.75
CA LYS A 158 25.96 10.62 7.41
C LYS A 158 25.44 9.69 8.51
N ASN A 159 25.44 10.17 9.75
CA ASN A 159 24.98 9.39 10.92
C ASN A 159 23.50 9.03 10.77
N VAL A 160 23.17 7.74 10.81
CA VAL A 160 21.80 7.23 10.62
C VAL A 160 20.88 7.67 11.76
N ASP A 161 21.31 7.61 13.01
CA ASP A 161 20.48 8.05 14.14
C ASP A 161 20.09 9.53 14.02
N SER A 162 21.01 10.35 13.51
CA SER A 162 20.76 11.77 13.26
C SER A 162 19.78 12.02 12.10
N LYS A 163 19.56 11.04 11.21
CA LYS A 163 18.60 11.14 10.09
C LYS A 163 17.17 10.90 10.55
N ASP A 164 16.96 9.93 11.43
CA ASP A 164 15.63 9.53 11.87
C ASP A 164 15.22 10.23 13.17
N PHE A 165 15.93 11.31 13.53
CA PHE A 165 15.72 12.12 14.74
C PHE A 165 15.66 11.31 16.02
N SER A 166 16.59 10.37 16.17
CA SER A 166 16.73 9.58 17.40
C SER A 166 18.08 9.82 18.04
N SER A 167 18.13 9.78 19.37
CA SER A 167 19.36 9.91 20.16
C SER A 167 20.15 11.22 19.90
N ILE A 168 19.47 12.31 19.52
CA ILE A 168 20.11 13.61 19.25
C ILE A 168 20.05 14.48 20.50
N TYR A 169 21.22 14.76 21.09
CA TYR A 169 21.28 15.58 22.30
C TYR A 169 21.40 17.08 22.00
N LEU A 170 20.76 17.88 22.85
CA LEU A 170 20.89 19.33 22.90
C LEU A 170 20.86 19.79 24.36
N ASN A 171 21.38 20.99 24.64
CA ASN A 171 21.34 21.56 25.97
C ASN A 171 20.89 23.02 25.97
N ALA A 172 20.32 23.45 27.10
CA ALA A 172 19.74 24.79 27.23
C ALA A 172 19.84 25.32 28.67
N MET A 173 20.47 26.48 28.84
CA MET A 173 20.50 27.22 30.11
C MET A 173 19.27 28.14 30.22
N PRO A 174 18.65 28.38 31.40
CA PRO A 174 17.38 29.13 31.50
C PRO A 174 17.36 30.49 30.79
N GLU A 175 18.47 31.24 30.84
CA GLU A 175 18.63 32.56 30.18
C GLU A 175 19.72 32.57 29.08
N GLY A 176 20.25 31.41 28.67
CA GLY A 176 21.26 31.31 27.58
C GLY A 176 20.66 30.97 26.22
N PRO A 177 21.46 30.73 25.18
CA PRO A 177 21.00 30.11 23.93
C PRO A 177 20.83 28.58 24.05
N ILE A 178 20.07 27.96 23.15
CA ILE A 178 20.01 26.50 22.95
C ILE A 178 21.26 26.07 22.18
N LYS A 179 21.92 25.01 22.60
CA LYS A 179 23.12 24.45 21.95
C LYS A 179 22.84 23.05 21.43
N MET A 180 23.30 22.74 20.22
CA MET A 180 23.32 21.36 19.74
C MET A 180 24.48 20.57 20.35
N GLY A 181 24.24 19.29 20.58
CA GLY A 181 25.19 18.39 21.21
C GLY A 181 24.97 18.20 22.71
N PRO A 182 25.64 17.21 23.31
CA PRO A 182 26.83 16.53 22.76
C PRO A 182 26.58 15.48 21.66
N LEU A 183 27.67 15.06 21.00
CA LEU A 183 27.63 13.97 20.03
C LEU A 183 27.36 12.63 20.73
N TRP A 184 26.52 11.81 20.11
CA TRP A 184 26.18 10.47 20.58
C TRP A 184 25.95 9.53 19.40
N ASP A 185 26.40 8.29 19.58
CA ASP A 185 26.26 7.10 18.72
C ASP A 185 26.44 7.28 17.19
N PHE A 186 27.54 6.74 16.68
CA PHE A 186 27.97 6.83 15.29
C PHE A 186 28.44 5.47 14.76
N ASP A 187 28.12 4.36 15.43
CA ASP A 187 28.45 3.02 14.95
C ASP A 187 27.79 2.73 13.59
N LEU A 188 26.64 3.33 13.32
CA LEU A 188 25.89 3.35 12.06
C LEU A 188 26.15 4.63 11.24
N SER A 189 27.38 4.78 10.77
CA SER A 189 27.81 5.93 9.96
C SER A 189 28.99 5.59 9.04
N PHE A 190 29.44 6.56 8.24
CA PHE A 190 30.54 6.37 7.31
C PHE A 190 30.35 5.17 6.36
N GLY A 191 29.18 5.08 5.73
CA GLY A 191 28.96 4.14 4.64
C GLY A 191 28.61 2.70 5.00
N ASN A 192 28.46 2.36 6.28
CA ASN A 192 28.31 0.97 6.71
C ASN A 192 26.87 0.47 6.87
N VAL A 193 25.87 1.14 6.30
CA VAL A 193 24.45 0.79 6.47
C VAL A 193 23.77 0.61 5.13
N ASP A 194 23.05 -0.49 4.92
CA ASP A 194 22.44 -0.87 3.64
C ASP A 194 20.94 -0.57 3.50
N TYR A 195 20.26 -0.28 4.61
CA TYR A 195 18.86 0.11 4.65
C TYR A 195 18.64 1.64 4.55
N ALA A 196 19.71 2.42 4.43
CA ALA A 196 19.67 3.87 4.33
C ALA A 196 20.67 4.38 3.27
N ASP A 197 20.44 5.58 2.74
CA ASP A 197 21.33 6.20 1.74
C ASP A 197 22.70 6.64 2.33
N SER A 198 22.96 6.37 3.62
CA SER A 198 24.26 6.62 4.25
C SER A 198 25.39 5.76 3.66
N ARG A 199 25.09 4.64 2.97
CA ARG A 199 26.10 3.88 2.19
C ARG A 199 26.81 4.69 1.12
N TYR A 200 26.16 5.72 0.57
CA TYR A 200 26.72 6.55 -0.49
C TYR A 200 27.31 7.84 0.07
N ALA A 201 28.47 8.24 -0.45
CA ALA A 201 29.15 9.46 -0.04
C ALA A 201 28.46 10.75 -0.53
N GLN A 202 27.60 10.66 -1.55
CA GLN A 202 26.89 11.79 -2.14
C GLN A 202 25.54 12.04 -1.44
N GLY A 203 24.93 13.20 -1.68
CA GLY A 203 23.61 13.56 -1.18
C GLY A 203 23.65 14.24 0.19
N PHE A 204 22.83 15.27 0.38
CA PHE A 204 22.69 15.90 1.69
C PHE A 204 21.95 14.96 2.64
N TRP A 205 22.35 14.94 3.91
CA TRP A 205 21.87 14.00 4.90
C TRP A 205 20.98 14.67 5.93
N ILE A 206 21.56 15.66 6.63
CA ILE A 206 20.96 16.43 7.72
C ILE A 206 20.31 17.71 7.19
N LYS A 207 20.77 18.24 6.06
CA LYS A 207 20.38 19.56 5.53
C LYS A 207 18.86 19.74 5.37
N ASP A 208 18.14 18.66 5.08
CA ASP A 208 16.71 18.70 4.76
C ASP A 208 15.80 18.37 5.96
N HIS A 209 16.35 18.27 7.17
CA HIS A 209 15.60 18.17 8.42
C HIS A 209 14.84 19.45 8.74
N PRO A 210 13.65 19.44 9.40
CA PRO A 210 12.82 20.63 9.56
C PRO A 210 13.56 21.88 10.09
N TRP A 211 14.37 21.75 11.15
CA TRP A 211 15.17 22.87 11.64
C TRP A 211 16.26 23.29 10.66
N TYR A 212 17.05 22.35 10.14
CA TYR A 212 18.18 22.66 9.25
C TYR A 212 17.72 23.14 7.88
N GLN A 213 16.69 22.55 7.29
CA GLN A 213 16.09 22.99 6.04
C GLN A 213 15.69 24.47 6.14
N ARG A 214 15.11 24.85 7.28
CA ARG A 214 14.75 26.24 7.55
C ARG A 214 15.96 27.13 7.78
N LEU A 215 16.96 26.68 8.54
CA LEU A 215 18.23 27.40 8.73
C LEU A 215 18.96 27.62 7.38
N PHE A 216 19.01 26.63 6.50
CA PHE A 216 19.60 26.72 5.17
C PHE A 216 18.85 27.66 4.22
N ALA A 217 17.62 28.05 4.54
CA ALA A 217 16.91 29.11 3.81
C ALA A 217 17.42 30.52 4.15
N ASP A 218 18.24 30.66 5.20
CA ASP A 218 18.98 31.88 5.55
C ASP A 218 20.40 31.84 4.92
N PRO A 219 20.70 32.70 3.92
CA PRO A 219 22.02 32.74 3.29
C PRO A 219 23.16 32.99 4.26
N SER A 220 22.90 33.66 5.39
CA SER A 220 23.93 33.89 6.41
C SER A 220 24.30 32.58 7.12
N PHE A 221 23.35 31.70 7.41
CA PHE A 221 23.62 30.36 7.92
C PHE A 221 24.41 29.51 6.92
N VAL A 222 24.05 29.56 5.64
CA VAL A 222 24.78 28.88 4.55
C VAL A 222 26.24 29.36 4.49
N SER A 223 26.48 30.65 4.69
CA SER A 223 27.83 31.22 4.76
C SER A 223 28.63 30.70 5.96
N GLU A 224 27.99 30.58 7.13
CA GLU A 224 28.64 30.03 8.33
C GLU A 224 29.00 28.55 8.15
N VAL A 225 28.09 27.75 7.60
CA VAL A 225 28.34 26.33 7.28
C VAL A 225 29.50 26.19 6.30
N ASN A 226 29.52 26.96 5.22
CA ASN A 226 30.59 26.91 4.22
C ASN A 226 31.95 27.31 4.81
N THR A 227 31.97 28.40 5.58
CA THR A 227 33.17 28.87 6.26
C THR A 227 33.70 27.79 7.19
N ARG A 228 32.81 27.21 7.99
CA ARG A 228 33.17 26.21 8.98
C ARG A 228 33.58 24.88 8.37
N PHE A 229 32.95 24.45 7.27
CA PHE A 229 33.35 23.24 6.54
C PHE A 229 34.80 23.31 6.05
N THR A 230 35.31 24.51 5.73
CA THR A 230 36.72 24.70 5.33
C THR A 230 37.68 24.25 6.44
N ASP A 231 37.33 24.44 7.72
CA ASP A 231 38.14 23.96 8.84
C ASP A 231 38.14 22.42 8.90
N PHE A 232 36.97 21.78 8.78
CA PHE A 232 36.86 20.32 8.71
C PHE A 232 37.62 19.73 7.52
N LYS A 233 37.59 20.42 6.37
CA LYS A 233 38.33 20.03 5.17
C LYS A 233 39.85 20.14 5.38
N ASN A 234 40.32 21.19 6.03
CA ASN A 234 41.74 21.33 6.39
C ASN A 234 42.22 20.22 7.34
N ASP A 235 41.32 19.74 8.21
CA ASP A 235 41.59 18.65 9.15
C ASP A 235 41.45 17.24 8.53
N GLN A 236 40.99 17.10 7.28
CA GLN A 236 40.74 15.80 6.63
C GLN A 236 41.97 14.86 6.71
N ALA A 237 43.17 15.38 6.46
CA ALA A 237 44.39 14.59 6.53
C ALA A 237 44.74 14.13 7.97
N LEU A 238 44.38 14.93 8.97
CA LEU A 238 44.58 14.59 10.38
C LEU A 238 43.57 13.52 10.83
N ILE A 239 42.32 13.59 10.37
CA ILE A 239 41.33 12.55 10.62
C ILE A 239 41.75 11.22 9.98
N LEU A 240 42.18 11.24 8.71
CA LEU A 240 42.67 10.03 8.04
C LEU A 240 43.91 9.44 8.74
N ALA A 241 44.83 10.28 9.21
CA ALA A 241 45.97 9.82 10.00
C ALA A 241 45.54 9.22 11.36
N LYS A 242 44.47 9.74 11.96
CA LYS A 242 43.90 9.19 13.20
C LYS A 242 43.25 7.83 12.97
N VAL A 243 42.56 7.64 11.84
CA VAL A 243 42.05 6.32 11.41
C VAL A 243 43.20 5.31 11.33
N ASP A 244 44.31 5.68 10.68
CA ASP A 244 45.49 4.81 10.56
C ASP A 244 46.12 4.48 11.92
N GLU A 245 46.25 5.48 12.80
CA GLU A 245 46.77 5.31 14.16
C GLU A 245 45.91 4.32 14.98
N LEU A 246 44.59 4.50 14.97
CA LEU A 246 43.66 3.69 15.73
C LEU A 246 43.52 2.27 15.16
N ALA A 247 43.46 2.13 13.84
CA ALA A 247 43.46 0.82 13.18
C ALA A 247 44.72 0.03 13.52
N GLN A 248 45.88 0.68 13.54
CA GLN A 248 47.14 0.04 13.95
C GLN A 248 47.10 -0.36 15.44
N LYS A 249 46.58 0.51 16.32
CA LYS A 249 46.42 0.24 17.75
C LYS A 249 45.50 -0.98 18.00
N LEU A 250 44.42 -1.09 17.22
CA LEU A 250 43.38 -2.10 17.39
C LEU A 250 43.62 -3.41 16.61
N GLN A 251 44.61 -3.49 15.74
CA GLN A 251 44.81 -4.64 14.85
C GLN A 251 44.74 -6.00 15.57
N LEU A 252 45.39 -6.14 16.72
CA LEU A 252 45.36 -7.39 17.52
C LEU A 252 44.05 -7.57 18.29
N ALA A 253 43.51 -6.49 18.84
CA ALA A 253 42.23 -6.52 19.58
C ALA A 253 41.08 -6.90 18.64
N GLN A 254 41.04 -6.33 17.44
CA GLN A 254 40.04 -6.67 16.44
C GLN A 254 40.21 -8.08 15.88
N GLN A 255 41.44 -8.58 15.75
CA GLN A 255 41.64 -9.99 15.42
C GLN A 255 41.04 -10.93 16.48
N GLN A 256 41.19 -10.60 17.77
CA GLN A 256 40.57 -11.38 18.85
C GLN A 256 39.04 -11.20 18.88
N ASN A 257 38.56 -9.97 18.65
CA ASN A 257 37.15 -9.64 18.56
C ASN A 257 36.46 -10.41 17.44
N ASP A 258 37.05 -10.41 16.26
CA ASP A 258 36.58 -11.18 15.11
C ASP A 258 36.67 -12.70 15.34
N GLY A 259 37.71 -13.17 16.06
CA GLY A 259 37.79 -14.57 16.48
C GLY A 259 36.60 -15.02 17.36
N LEU A 260 36.00 -14.11 18.12
CA LEU A 260 34.82 -14.35 18.94
C LEU A 260 33.51 -14.17 18.15
N TRP A 261 33.37 -13.05 17.43
CA TRP A 261 32.10 -12.63 16.81
C TRP A 261 31.97 -12.98 15.33
N GLN A 262 33.07 -13.30 14.64
CA GLN A 262 33.13 -13.71 13.23
C GLN A 262 32.48 -12.70 12.28
N THR A 263 32.84 -11.41 12.43
CA THR A 263 32.26 -10.27 11.71
C THR A 263 32.96 -9.93 10.40
N ILE A 264 34.26 -10.21 10.26
CA ILE A 264 35.06 -9.98 9.05
C ILE A 264 34.85 -11.16 8.08
N GLY A 265 34.81 -10.87 6.77
CA GLY A 265 34.54 -11.86 5.73
C GLY A 265 33.09 -12.37 5.71
N ARG A 266 32.20 -11.73 6.49
CA ARG A 266 30.78 -12.05 6.55
C ARG A 266 29.90 -10.82 6.48
N TYR A 267 28.72 -11.01 5.93
CA TYR A 267 27.64 -10.04 6.08
C TYR A 267 27.15 -10.06 7.53
N VAL A 268 27.08 -8.89 8.12
CA VAL A 268 26.51 -8.63 9.44
C VAL A 268 25.57 -7.46 9.25
N TRP A 269 24.28 -7.65 9.47
CA TRP A 269 23.32 -6.58 9.28
C TRP A 269 23.67 -5.39 10.18
N PRO A 270 23.67 -4.14 9.68
CA PRO A 270 23.25 -3.70 8.34
C PRO A 270 24.39 -3.40 7.36
N ASN A 271 25.56 -4.06 7.46
CA ASN A 271 26.73 -3.73 6.65
C ASN A 271 26.64 -4.29 5.22
N PRO A 272 26.41 -3.47 4.18
CA PRO A 272 26.23 -3.95 2.80
C PRO A 272 27.50 -4.55 2.22
N VAL A 273 28.65 -4.03 2.66
CA VAL A 273 29.95 -4.34 2.09
C VAL A 273 30.65 -5.34 3.01
N VAL A 274 31.10 -6.43 2.41
CA VAL A 274 31.79 -7.51 3.10
C VAL A 274 33.20 -7.57 2.58
N TYR A 275 34.15 -7.25 3.44
CA TYR A 275 35.57 -7.41 3.13
C TYR A 275 36.16 -8.59 3.89
N ASP A 276 37.13 -9.25 3.26
CA ASP A 276 37.76 -10.46 3.80
C ASP A 276 38.79 -10.15 4.89
N THR A 277 39.21 -8.89 5.01
CA THR A 277 40.22 -8.46 5.97
C THR A 277 39.84 -7.18 6.71
N TYR A 278 40.32 -7.05 7.95
CA TYR A 278 40.18 -5.82 8.72
C TYR A 278 40.77 -4.58 8.01
N GLN A 279 41.88 -4.76 7.29
CA GLN A 279 42.51 -3.63 6.58
C GLN A 279 41.61 -3.11 5.45
N GLU A 280 40.91 -3.99 4.74
CA GLU A 280 39.97 -3.58 3.69
C GLU A 280 38.75 -2.84 4.26
N GLU A 281 38.24 -3.25 5.43
CA GLU A 281 37.19 -2.50 6.16
C GLU A 281 37.67 -1.08 6.54
N VAL A 282 38.92 -0.95 7.00
CA VAL A 282 39.54 0.35 7.33
C VAL A 282 39.77 1.19 6.06
N ASP A 283 40.24 0.58 4.98
CA ASP A 283 40.45 1.25 3.70
C ASP A 283 39.13 1.75 3.11
N HIS A 284 38.05 0.99 3.26
CA HIS A 284 36.70 1.40 2.88
C HIS A 284 36.22 2.63 3.66
N LEU A 285 36.35 2.62 5.00
CA LEU A 285 36.02 3.78 5.84
C LEU A 285 36.77 5.05 5.36
N LYS A 286 38.06 4.92 5.06
CA LYS A 286 38.90 6.04 4.59
C LYS A 286 38.49 6.53 3.19
N ALA A 287 38.23 5.59 2.27
CA ALA A 287 37.79 5.91 0.92
C ALA A 287 36.45 6.64 0.95
N TRP A 288 35.47 6.08 1.66
CA TRP A 288 34.15 6.68 1.82
C TRP A 288 34.24 8.08 2.42
N TYR A 289 35.00 8.25 3.51
CA TYR A 289 35.17 9.57 4.14
C TYR A 289 35.82 10.58 3.18
N SER A 290 36.79 10.15 2.37
CA SER A 290 37.46 11.01 1.41
C SER A 290 36.54 11.43 0.26
N ASP A 291 35.73 10.51 -0.26
CA ASP A 291 34.73 10.78 -1.29
C ASP A 291 33.66 11.73 -0.75
N ARG A 292 33.25 11.53 0.51
CA ARG A 292 32.26 12.38 1.19
C ARG A 292 32.76 13.81 1.36
N MET A 293 33.99 13.99 1.82
CA MET A 293 34.61 15.31 1.97
C MET A 293 34.85 16.00 0.62
N THR A 294 35.02 15.25 -0.47
CA THR A 294 35.15 15.80 -1.83
C THR A 294 33.80 16.24 -2.37
N TRP A 295 32.77 15.43 -2.16
CA TRP A 295 31.42 15.76 -2.57
C TRP A 295 30.89 16.98 -1.80
N LEU A 296 31.02 17.01 -0.48
CA LEU A 296 30.55 18.14 0.36
C LEU A 296 31.22 19.46 -0.01
N GLU A 297 32.50 19.45 -0.37
CA GLU A 297 33.21 20.64 -0.84
C GLU A 297 32.56 21.25 -2.08
N SER A 298 32.13 20.40 -3.03
CA SER A 298 31.44 20.84 -4.24
C SER A 298 30.00 21.24 -3.96
N ALA A 299 29.30 20.43 -3.15
CA ALA A 299 27.88 20.62 -2.86
C ALA A 299 27.61 21.88 -2.04
N LEU A 300 28.41 22.13 -1.00
CA LEU A 300 28.28 23.33 -0.16
C LEU A 300 28.67 24.61 -0.90
N ALA A 301 29.71 24.54 -1.75
CA ALA A 301 30.09 25.67 -2.62
C ALA A 301 28.96 26.05 -3.59
N GLY A 302 28.22 25.07 -4.12
CA GLY A 302 27.06 25.29 -5.00
C GLY A 302 25.89 26.00 -4.33
N LEU A 303 25.80 26.03 -2.98
CA LEU A 303 24.73 26.72 -2.26
C LEU A 303 24.92 28.25 -2.22
N ASN A 304 26.11 28.77 -2.57
CA ASN A 304 26.41 30.20 -2.57
C ASN A 304 26.18 30.87 -3.93
N ASP A 305 25.70 30.14 -4.95
CA ASP A 305 25.49 30.68 -6.29
C ASP A 305 24.01 31.13 -6.48
N PRO A 306 23.71 32.43 -6.42
CA PRO A 306 22.35 32.91 -6.67
C PRO A 306 21.92 32.78 -8.15
N ASP A 307 22.81 32.42 -9.07
CA ASP A 307 22.55 32.29 -10.52
C ASP A 307 22.38 30.83 -11.01
N SER A 308 22.42 29.81 -10.14
CA SER A 308 22.13 28.41 -10.55
C SER A 308 20.63 28.12 -10.76
N ASN A 309 19.77 29.15 -10.70
CA ASN A 309 18.31 29.09 -10.87
C ASN A 309 17.84 29.61 -12.24
N ASN A 310 18.56 29.32 -13.33
CA ASN A 310 18.12 29.78 -14.66
C ASN A 310 18.46 28.83 -15.83
N SER A 311 17.67 27.77 -15.97
CA SER A 311 17.26 27.27 -17.29
C SER A 311 15.99 26.43 -17.18
N GLY A 312 14.83 26.98 -17.58
CA GLY A 312 13.61 26.20 -17.79
C GLY A 312 12.29 26.93 -17.57
N ASP A 313 12.03 27.92 -18.42
CA ASP A 313 10.73 28.49 -18.83
C ASP A 313 9.62 28.78 -17.78
N SER A 314 9.41 30.07 -17.55
CA SER A 314 8.24 30.62 -16.87
C SER A 314 7.12 30.90 -17.87
N THR A 315 6.01 30.18 -17.76
CA THR A 315 4.69 30.76 -18.07
C THR A 315 3.80 30.70 -16.84
N SER A 316 3.37 31.89 -16.46
CA SER A 316 2.58 32.25 -15.28
C SER A 316 1.25 31.50 -15.13
N GLY A 317 1.02 30.94 -13.94
CA GLY A 317 -0.29 30.55 -13.44
C GLY A 317 -0.25 30.32 -11.92
N ASN A 318 -0.96 31.17 -11.18
CA ASN A 318 -1.39 31.13 -9.76
C ASN A 318 -0.69 30.21 -8.73
N GLY A 319 -0.37 30.81 -7.57
CA GLY A 319 0.30 30.16 -6.45
C GLY A 319 -0.43 28.98 -5.83
N GLY A 320 0.38 28.01 -5.39
CA GLY A 320 0.05 26.89 -4.54
C GLY A 320 1.35 26.24 -4.07
N ASN A 321 1.41 25.84 -2.80
CA ASN A 321 2.48 25.04 -2.19
C ASN A 321 2.65 23.76 -3.03
N SER A 322 3.66 23.68 -3.91
CA SER A 322 3.88 22.48 -4.73
C SER A 322 4.61 21.41 -3.93
N ALA A 323 4.09 20.18 -3.97
CA ALA A 323 4.78 19.05 -3.36
C ALA A 323 6.10 18.81 -4.11
N GLN A 324 7.22 18.73 -3.38
CA GLN A 324 8.51 18.33 -3.97
C GLN A 324 8.50 16.82 -4.18
N TRP A 325 8.27 16.36 -5.41
CA TRP A 325 8.41 14.96 -5.80
C TRP A 325 9.90 14.60 -5.93
N PRO A 326 10.31 13.38 -5.56
CA PRO A 326 11.72 12.97 -5.63
C PRO A 326 12.21 13.07 -7.07
N GLN A 327 13.35 13.74 -7.26
CA GLN A 327 14.03 13.84 -8.54
C GLN A 327 14.88 12.60 -8.75
N ARG A 328 14.61 11.83 -9.81
CA ARG A 328 15.40 10.65 -10.17
C ARG A 328 15.77 10.69 -11.65
N VAL A 329 16.95 10.17 -11.95
CA VAL A 329 17.41 9.97 -13.32
C VAL A 329 17.51 8.47 -13.56
N ALA A 330 16.74 7.95 -14.51
CA ALA A 330 16.84 6.55 -14.88
C ALA A 330 18.23 6.23 -15.46
N PRO A 331 18.80 5.05 -15.16
CA PRO A 331 20.02 4.60 -15.81
C PRO A 331 19.78 4.42 -17.31
N VAL A 332 20.69 4.98 -18.12
CA VAL A 332 20.65 4.86 -19.58
C VAL A 332 21.53 3.69 -20.01
N ASP A 333 20.93 2.71 -20.68
CA ASP A 333 21.65 1.64 -21.37
C ASP A 333 21.81 2.01 -22.85
N ALA A 334 23.02 2.41 -23.23
CA ALA A 334 23.31 2.90 -24.57
C ALA A 334 23.06 1.86 -25.68
N ASP A 335 23.21 0.57 -25.38
CA ASP A 335 22.99 -0.50 -26.37
C ASP A 335 21.49 -0.72 -26.59
N VAL A 336 20.70 -0.70 -25.52
CA VAL A 336 19.23 -0.71 -25.60
C VAL A 336 18.72 0.50 -26.38
N GLU A 337 19.15 1.71 -26.01
CA GLU A 337 18.69 2.95 -26.66
C GLU A 337 19.08 3.00 -28.15
N SER A 338 20.29 2.55 -28.49
CA SER A 338 20.73 2.49 -29.89
C SER A 338 19.90 1.50 -30.71
N ALA A 339 19.57 0.34 -30.15
CA ALA A 339 18.75 -0.66 -30.83
C ALA A 339 17.31 -0.16 -31.02
N VAL A 340 16.71 0.42 -29.97
CA VAL A 340 15.36 0.98 -30.00
C VAL A 340 15.26 2.13 -30.99
N SER A 341 16.19 3.09 -30.96
CA SER A 341 16.19 4.23 -31.88
C SER A 341 16.26 3.79 -33.34
N ALA A 342 17.08 2.77 -33.65
CA ALA A 342 17.17 2.21 -34.99
C ALA A 342 15.86 1.55 -35.47
N LEU A 343 15.10 0.91 -34.58
CA LEU A 343 13.80 0.33 -34.89
C LEU A 343 12.75 1.42 -35.12
N VAL A 344 12.63 2.40 -34.21
CA VAL A 344 11.67 3.51 -34.31
C VAL A 344 11.86 4.29 -35.62
N ALA A 345 13.11 4.46 -36.08
CA ALA A 345 13.42 5.14 -37.33
C ALA A 345 12.97 4.38 -38.59
N GLN A 346 12.81 3.06 -38.51
CA GLN A 346 12.38 2.21 -39.63
C GLN A 346 10.86 2.06 -39.71
N MET A 347 10.15 2.27 -38.60
CA MET A 347 8.71 2.07 -38.50
C MET A 347 7.91 3.15 -39.23
N THR A 348 6.89 2.72 -39.94
CA THR A 348 5.80 3.56 -40.46
C THR A 348 4.92 4.09 -39.33
N LEU A 349 4.11 5.11 -39.61
CA LEU A 349 3.13 5.62 -38.64
C LEU A 349 2.13 4.54 -38.20
N ALA A 350 1.71 3.66 -39.11
CA ALA A 350 0.78 2.58 -38.79
C ALA A 350 1.39 1.57 -37.81
N GLU A 351 2.66 1.18 -38.03
CA GLU A 351 3.39 0.32 -37.10
C GLU A 351 3.58 0.99 -35.74
N LYS A 352 3.90 2.29 -35.71
CA LYS A 352 4.06 3.06 -34.47
C LYS A 352 2.78 3.11 -33.65
N VAL A 353 1.66 3.50 -34.27
CA VAL A 353 0.36 3.54 -33.59
C VAL A 353 -0.11 2.15 -33.19
N GLY A 354 0.13 1.13 -34.03
CA GLY A 354 -0.16 -0.26 -33.68
C GLY A 354 0.56 -0.72 -32.41
N GLN A 355 1.84 -0.33 -32.23
CA GLN A 355 2.59 -0.64 -31.01
C GLN A 355 1.97 -0.03 -29.74
N MET A 356 1.25 1.09 -29.85
CA MET A 356 0.60 1.75 -28.72
C MET A 356 -0.73 1.11 -28.32
N VAL A 357 -1.16 0.02 -28.96
CA VAL A 357 -2.48 -0.57 -28.72
C VAL A 357 -2.36 -2.00 -28.20
N GLN A 358 -3.10 -2.25 -27.12
CA GLN A 358 -3.31 -3.55 -26.52
C GLN A 358 -4.79 -3.96 -26.68
N ALA A 359 -5.03 -5.10 -27.34
CA ALA A 359 -6.36 -5.64 -27.58
C ALA A 359 -6.64 -6.90 -26.73
N GLU A 360 -7.91 -7.20 -26.49
CA GLU A 360 -8.32 -8.37 -25.70
C GLU A 360 -8.42 -9.62 -26.58
N ILE A 361 -7.90 -10.76 -26.12
CA ILE A 361 -7.78 -12.00 -26.92
C ILE A 361 -9.12 -12.60 -27.38
N GLY A 362 -10.22 -12.36 -26.67
CA GLY A 362 -11.57 -12.74 -27.07
C GLY A 362 -12.12 -11.85 -28.19
N ALA A 363 -11.52 -10.69 -28.44
CA ALA A 363 -11.92 -9.73 -29.46
C ALA A 363 -10.98 -9.65 -30.68
N VAL A 364 -9.76 -10.21 -30.60
CA VAL A 364 -8.75 -10.11 -31.66
C VAL A 364 -8.22 -11.49 -32.10
N THR A 365 -8.10 -11.67 -33.42
CA THR A 365 -7.40 -12.82 -34.00
C THR A 365 -5.93 -12.50 -34.32
N PRO A 366 -5.03 -13.50 -34.39
CA PRO A 366 -3.64 -13.25 -34.78
C PRO A 366 -3.47 -12.55 -36.13
N GLU A 367 -4.32 -12.86 -37.11
CA GLU A 367 -4.27 -12.19 -38.42
C GLU A 367 -4.70 -10.72 -38.35
N GLN A 368 -5.72 -10.40 -37.55
CA GLN A 368 -6.12 -9.01 -37.30
C GLN A 368 -5.02 -8.22 -36.57
N ALA A 369 -4.37 -8.85 -35.59
CA ALA A 369 -3.26 -8.27 -34.86
C ALA A 369 -2.07 -7.96 -35.80
N ARG A 370 -1.74 -8.89 -36.71
CA ARG A 370 -0.74 -8.68 -37.76
C ARG A 370 -1.07 -7.47 -38.64
N GLN A 371 -2.28 -7.43 -39.20
CA GLN A 371 -2.74 -6.37 -40.11
C GLN A 371 -2.72 -4.97 -39.49
N SER A 372 -2.80 -4.89 -38.16
CA SER A 372 -2.87 -3.62 -37.42
C SER A 372 -1.59 -3.35 -36.63
N HIS A 373 -0.56 -4.19 -36.79
CA HIS A 373 0.75 -4.09 -36.14
C HIS A 373 0.66 -3.93 -34.62
N LEU A 374 -0.27 -4.64 -33.97
CA LEU A 374 -0.53 -4.50 -32.54
C LEU A 374 0.75 -4.69 -31.72
N GLY A 375 0.91 -3.88 -30.67
CA GLY A 375 2.03 -3.95 -29.75
C GLY A 375 1.85 -5.01 -28.68
N SER A 376 0.60 -5.25 -28.29
CA SER A 376 0.28 -6.17 -27.22
C SER A 376 -1.12 -6.77 -27.36
N VAL A 377 -1.34 -7.89 -26.68
CA VAL A 377 -2.67 -8.42 -26.36
C VAL A 377 -2.78 -8.66 -24.87
N LEU A 378 -4.00 -8.82 -24.36
CA LEU A 378 -4.24 -9.21 -22.97
C LEU A 378 -5.35 -10.26 -22.82
N ASN A 379 -5.37 -10.95 -21.69
CA ASN A 379 -6.56 -11.64 -21.19
C ASN A 379 -7.10 -10.92 -19.95
N GLY A 380 -8.34 -10.44 -20.04
CA GLY A 380 -9.04 -9.91 -18.86
C GLY A 380 -9.47 -11.02 -17.89
N GLY A 381 -10.08 -10.61 -16.77
CA GLY A 381 -10.66 -11.55 -15.79
C GLY A 381 -11.72 -12.44 -16.44
N GLY A 382 -11.38 -13.70 -16.69
CA GLY A 382 -12.27 -14.65 -17.36
C GLY A 382 -12.18 -14.69 -18.89
N SER A 383 -11.04 -14.31 -19.48
CA SER A 383 -10.74 -14.57 -20.90
C SER A 383 -9.69 -15.64 -21.09
N TRP A 384 -9.95 -16.60 -21.98
CA TRP A 384 -9.12 -17.78 -22.17
C TRP A 384 -9.01 -18.17 -23.65
N PRO A 385 -7.92 -18.84 -24.08
CA PRO A 385 -7.76 -19.30 -25.45
C PRO A 385 -8.91 -20.16 -25.99
N ASN A 386 -9.37 -21.13 -25.20
CA ASN A 386 -10.38 -22.13 -25.54
C ASN A 386 -11.42 -22.32 -24.41
N GLY A 387 -11.72 -21.25 -23.66
CA GLY A 387 -12.61 -21.26 -22.49
C GLY A 387 -11.94 -21.60 -21.16
N LYS A 388 -12.70 -21.57 -20.05
CA LYS A 388 -12.22 -21.65 -18.65
C LYS A 388 -11.18 -22.74 -18.37
N ASN A 389 -11.34 -23.91 -18.99
CA ASN A 389 -10.47 -25.08 -18.80
C ASN A 389 -9.32 -25.17 -19.82
N SER A 390 -8.87 -24.05 -20.39
CA SER A 390 -7.75 -24.02 -21.33
C SER A 390 -6.49 -24.60 -20.69
N SER A 391 -5.87 -25.57 -21.36
CA SER A 391 -4.61 -26.16 -20.90
C SER A 391 -3.44 -25.20 -21.08
N VAL A 392 -2.35 -25.41 -20.35
CA VAL A 392 -1.09 -24.65 -20.54
C VAL A 392 -0.63 -24.66 -22.00
N VAL A 393 -0.85 -25.76 -22.72
CA VAL A 393 -0.51 -25.88 -24.15
C VAL A 393 -1.40 -24.99 -25.02
N ASP A 394 -2.67 -24.79 -24.68
CA ASP A 394 -3.57 -23.90 -25.42
C ASP A 394 -3.11 -22.44 -25.34
N TRP A 395 -2.67 -22.01 -24.16
CA TRP A 395 -2.09 -20.68 -23.93
C TRP A 395 -0.82 -20.48 -24.77
N VAL A 396 0.15 -21.38 -24.64
CA VAL A 396 1.41 -21.32 -25.40
C VAL A 396 1.16 -21.37 -26.91
N SER A 397 0.19 -22.17 -27.36
CA SER A 397 -0.15 -22.28 -28.79
C SER A 397 -0.78 -20.99 -29.33
N LEU A 398 -1.61 -20.29 -28.55
CA LEU A 398 -2.11 -18.98 -28.94
C LEU A 398 -0.99 -17.94 -28.92
N ALA A 399 -0.09 -17.98 -27.94
CA ALA A 399 1.04 -17.05 -27.83
C ALA A 399 1.98 -17.20 -29.03
N ASP A 400 2.29 -18.43 -29.43
CA ASP A 400 3.05 -18.73 -30.65
C ASP A 400 2.41 -18.15 -31.91
N ARG A 401 1.07 -18.20 -32.03
CA ARG A 401 0.36 -17.65 -33.18
C ARG A 401 0.43 -16.12 -33.22
N PHE A 402 0.29 -15.46 -32.07
CA PHE A 402 0.47 -14.00 -32.00
C PHE A 402 1.91 -13.60 -32.27
N TYR A 403 2.90 -14.33 -31.73
CA TYR A 403 4.31 -14.12 -32.05
C TYR A 403 4.56 -14.25 -33.57
N ALA A 404 4.13 -15.35 -34.20
CA ALA A 404 4.32 -15.59 -35.63
C ALA A 404 3.64 -14.51 -36.49
N ALA A 405 2.46 -14.06 -36.08
CA ALA A 405 1.75 -12.95 -36.71
C ALA A 405 2.53 -11.63 -36.60
N SER A 406 2.98 -11.25 -35.40
CA SER A 406 3.66 -9.97 -35.15
C SER A 406 5.06 -9.86 -35.76
N THR A 407 5.73 -11.00 -35.97
CA THR A 407 7.08 -11.08 -36.56
C THR A 407 7.07 -11.34 -38.08
N ASP A 408 5.90 -11.43 -38.70
CA ASP A 408 5.79 -11.60 -40.15
C ASP A 408 6.18 -10.30 -40.87
N VAL A 409 7.27 -10.36 -41.63
CA VAL A 409 7.80 -9.23 -42.44
C VAL A 409 7.43 -9.34 -43.92
N SER A 410 6.50 -10.24 -44.29
CA SER A 410 6.12 -10.48 -45.69
C SER A 410 5.46 -9.28 -46.38
N ASP A 411 4.92 -8.34 -45.61
CA ASP A 411 4.39 -7.06 -46.08
C ASP A 411 5.45 -5.94 -46.16
N GLY A 412 6.70 -6.23 -45.78
CA GLY A 412 7.82 -5.30 -45.76
C GLY A 412 7.95 -4.48 -44.47
N GLY A 413 7.16 -4.77 -43.43
CA GLY A 413 7.25 -4.15 -42.12
C GLY A 413 8.47 -4.60 -41.29
N VAL A 414 8.65 -3.98 -40.12
CA VAL A 414 9.80 -4.20 -39.23
C VAL A 414 9.71 -5.55 -38.48
N GLY A 415 8.50 -6.08 -38.25
CA GLY A 415 8.28 -7.37 -37.59
C GLY A 415 8.61 -7.37 -36.10
N ILE A 416 7.83 -6.63 -35.29
CA ILE A 416 8.06 -6.47 -33.85
C ILE A 416 7.21 -7.48 -33.06
N PRO A 417 7.79 -8.37 -32.23
CA PRO A 417 7.03 -9.27 -31.39
C PRO A 417 6.04 -8.55 -30.47
N MET A 418 4.81 -9.08 -30.37
CA MET A 418 3.84 -8.68 -29.36
C MET A 418 4.24 -9.20 -27.97
N ILE A 419 3.90 -8.43 -26.93
CA ILE A 419 3.90 -8.90 -25.54
C ILE A 419 2.47 -9.23 -25.10
N TRP A 420 2.31 -10.25 -24.27
CA TRP A 420 1.01 -10.62 -23.73
C TRP A 420 0.92 -10.32 -22.23
N GLY A 421 0.00 -9.41 -21.87
CA GLY A 421 -0.31 -9.03 -20.48
C GLY A 421 -1.45 -9.82 -19.83
N THR A 422 -1.35 -10.11 -18.54
CA THR A 422 -2.43 -10.71 -17.73
C THR A 422 -2.50 -10.06 -16.35
N ASP A 423 -3.70 -9.96 -15.78
CA ASP A 423 -3.85 -9.82 -14.34
C ASP A 423 -3.44 -11.14 -13.66
N ALA A 424 -2.36 -11.08 -12.89
CA ALA A 424 -1.89 -12.13 -12.00
C ALA A 424 -1.66 -11.51 -10.61
N VAL A 425 -2.76 -11.10 -9.98
CA VAL A 425 -2.78 -10.20 -8.79
C VAL A 425 -2.61 -10.95 -7.46
N HIS A 426 -2.77 -12.28 -7.46
CA HIS A 426 -2.56 -13.16 -6.30
C HIS A 426 -2.13 -14.56 -6.75
N GLY A 427 -1.15 -14.60 -7.64
CA GLY A 427 -0.76 -15.79 -8.42
C GLY A 427 -1.28 -15.71 -9.85
N HIS A 428 -1.08 -16.75 -10.67
CA HIS A 428 -1.59 -16.79 -12.06
C HIS A 428 -3.10 -17.09 -12.10
N ASN A 429 -3.87 -16.20 -11.48
CA ASN A 429 -5.23 -16.45 -11.00
C ASN A 429 -6.27 -16.68 -12.11
N ASN A 430 -5.96 -16.42 -13.38
CA ASN A 430 -6.86 -16.71 -14.51
C ASN A 430 -6.76 -18.16 -15.00
N VAL A 431 -5.83 -18.97 -14.49
CA VAL A 431 -5.55 -20.33 -14.98
C VAL A 431 -6.02 -21.39 -13.98
N VAL A 432 -6.88 -22.29 -14.45
CA VAL A 432 -7.33 -23.44 -13.65
C VAL A 432 -6.14 -24.27 -13.19
N GLY A 433 -6.07 -24.49 -11.88
CA GLY A 433 -5.02 -25.27 -11.23
C GLY A 433 -3.78 -24.50 -10.81
N ALA A 434 -3.68 -23.20 -11.13
CA ALA A 434 -2.63 -22.33 -10.61
C ALA A 434 -2.64 -22.27 -9.07
N THR A 435 -1.52 -21.85 -8.50
CA THR A 435 -1.45 -21.51 -7.08
C THR A 435 -2.16 -20.17 -6.86
N ILE A 436 -3.09 -20.12 -5.92
CA ILE A 436 -3.80 -18.89 -5.53
C ILE A 436 -3.30 -18.49 -4.13
N PHE A 437 -2.61 -17.37 -4.05
CA PHE A 437 -2.11 -16.81 -2.80
C PHE A 437 -3.20 -16.06 -2.05
N PRO A 438 -3.01 -15.71 -0.76
CA PRO A 438 -3.88 -14.74 -0.12
C PRO A 438 -3.90 -13.42 -0.89
N HIS A 439 -5.06 -12.74 -0.92
CA HIS A 439 -5.13 -11.38 -1.44
C HIS A 439 -4.29 -10.41 -0.60
N ASN A 440 -3.94 -9.26 -1.20
CA ASN A 440 -2.95 -8.32 -0.70
C ASN A 440 -3.23 -7.84 0.74
N ILE A 441 -4.49 -7.63 1.14
CA ILE A 441 -4.83 -7.28 2.53
C ILE A 441 -4.30 -8.29 3.55
N GLY A 442 -4.42 -9.60 3.26
CA GLY A 442 -3.87 -10.64 4.11
C GLY A 442 -2.35 -10.71 4.06
N LEU A 443 -1.76 -10.45 2.90
CA LEU A 443 -0.29 -10.36 2.76
C LEU A 443 0.28 -9.16 3.50
N GLY A 444 -0.44 -8.04 3.57
CA GLY A 444 -0.08 -6.90 4.42
C GLY A 444 -0.10 -7.27 5.89
N ALA A 445 -1.11 -8.03 6.32
CA ALA A 445 -1.18 -8.51 7.70
C ALA A 445 -0.01 -9.43 8.09
N ALA A 446 0.59 -10.14 7.13
CA ALA A 446 1.77 -10.97 7.35
C ALA A 446 3.05 -10.15 7.62
N ASN A 447 3.12 -8.89 7.16
CA ASN A 447 4.26 -7.98 7.28
C ASN A 447 5.65 -8.64 6.99
N ASN A 448 5.78 -9.31 5.84
CA ASN A 448 6.93 -10.12 5.47
C ASN A 448 7.35 -9.90 4.00
N ALA A 449 8.22 -8.92 3.75
CA ALA A 449 8.65 -8.57 2.39
C ALA A 449 9.41 -9.71 1.66
N GLU A 450 10.12 -10.58 2.38
CA GLU A 450 10.80 -11.74 1.78
C GLU A 450 9.79 -12.74 1.22
N LEU A 451 8.68 -12.96 1.93
CA LEU A 451 7.59 -13.78 1.42
C LEU A 451 6.99 -13.18 0.14
N LEU A 452 6.89 -11.85 0.04
CA LEU A 452 6.39 -11.18 -1.15
C LEU A 452 7.33 -11.32 -2.36
N TYR A 453 8.66 -11.33 -2.13
CA TYR A 453 9.63 -11.67 -3.16
C TYR A 453 9.39 -13.09 -3.69
N GLN A 454 9.23 -14.08 -2.80
CA GLN A 454 8.97 -15.47 -3.18
C GLN A 454 7.63 -15.66 -3.92
N ILE A 455 6.59 -14.94 -3.50
CA ILE A 455 5.29 -14.92 -4.20
C ILE A 455 5.46 -14.35 -5.62
N GLY A 456 6.25 -13.29 -5.78
CA GLY A 456 6.61 -12.74 -7.09
C GLY A 456 7.31 -13.77 -7.98
N GLU A 457 8.33 -14.46 -7.47
CA GLU A 457 9.07 -15.50 -8.22
C GLU A 457 8.15 -16.64 -8.67
N VAL A 458 7.30 -17.14 -7.77
CA VAL A 458 6.33 -18.20 -8.10
C VAL A 458 5.35 -17.73 -9.15
N THR A 459 4.82 -16.51 -9.02
CA THR A 459 3.87 -15.94 -9.97
C THR A 459 4.50 -15.82 -11.35
N ALA A 460 5.74 -15.30 -11.43
CA ALA A 460 6.49 -15.20 -12.69
C ALA A 460 6.72 -16.56 -13.35
N LEU A 461 7.06 -17.60 -12.57
CA LEU A 461 7.26 -18.96 -13.06
C LEU A 461 5.97 -19.58 -13.60
N GLU A 462 4.85 -19.44 -12.89
CA GLU A 462 3.56 -19.97 -13.35
C GLU A 462 3.05 -19.23 -14.60
N VAL A 463 3.23 -17.91 -14.67
CA VAL A 463 2.91 -17.11 -15.87
C VAL A 463 3.79 -17.51 -17.05
N SER A 464 5.10 -17.62 -16.83
CA SER A 464 6.06 -18.08 -17.85
C SER A 464 5.72 -19.46 -18.39
N ALA A 465 5.16 -20.35 -17.56
CA ALA A 465 4.73 -21.68 -17.99
C ALA A 465 3.61 -21.62 -19.05
N THR A 466 2.77 -20.59 -19.02
CA THR A 466 1.73 -20.34 -20.05
C THR A 466 2.24 -19.58 -21.28
N GLY A 467 3.52 -19.18 -21.30
CA GLY A 467 4.15 -18.50 -22.42
C GLY A 467 3.87 -17.00 -22.49
N LEU A 468 3.34 -16.41 -21.41
CA LEU A 468 3.05 -14.98 -21.28
C LEU A 468 4.30 -14.21 -20.81
N ASP A 469 4.35 -12.92 -21.13
CA ASP A 469 5.55 -12.08 -20.91
C ASP A 469 5.37 -11.07 -19.76
N TRP A 470 4.13 -10.72 -19.43
CA TRP A 470 3.81 -9.49 -18.69
C TRP A 470 2.66 -9.68 -17.70
N VAL A 471 2.88 -9.24 -16.47
CA VAL A 471 1.94 -9.32 -15.35
C VAL A 471 1.56 -7.94 -14.84
N PHE A 472 0.26 -7.73 -14.60
CA PHE A 472 -0.28 -6.51 -14.03
C PHE A 472 -0.25 -6.54 -12.48
N ALA A 473 0.94 -6.59 -11.90
CA ALA A 473 1.18 -6.55 -10.45
C ALA A 473 2.56 -5.93 -10.15
N PRO A 474 2.77 -5.32 -8.97
CA PRO A 474 1.86 -5.23 -7.82
C PRO A 474 0.80 -4.12 -7.89
N THR A 475 -0.32 -4.32 -7.18
CA THR A 475 -1.24 -3.23 -6.79
C THR A 475 -0.68 -2.49 -5.57
N LEU A 476 -0.49 -1.18 -5.69
CA LEU A 476 0.15 -0.30 -4.71
C LEU A 476 -0.82 0.74 -4.13
N ALA A 477 -2.11 0.46 -4.19
CA ALA A 477 -3.13 1.27 -3.55
C ALA A 477 -2.91 1.31 -2.04
N VAL A 478 -2.88 2.52 -1.49
CA VAL A 478 -2.96 2.77 -0.04
C VAL A 478 -4.41 3.16 0.23
N VAL A 479 -5.18 2.24 0.80
CA VAL A 479 -6.64 2.37 0.90
C VAL A 479 -7.01 3.10 2.19
N ARG A 480 -7.83 4.15 2.06
CA ARG A 480 -8.16 5.05 3.18
C ARG A 480 -9.63 5.00 3.60
N ASN A 481 -10.44 4.25 2.85
CA ASN A 481 -11.85 4.01 3.13
C ASN A 481 -12.22 2.59 2.72
N ASP A 482 -12.64 1.79 3.71
CA ASP A 482 -12.85 0.36 3.54
C ASP A 482 -14.12 0.02 2.76
N SER A 483 -15.02 0.99 2.55
CA SER A 483 -16.20 0.79 1.70
C SER A 483 -15.86 0.45 0.25
N TRP A 484 -14.64 0.74 -0.19
CA TRP A 484 -14.20 0.49 -1.56
C TRP A 484 -14.17 -1.02 -1.89
N GLY A 485 -14.75 -1.39 -3.02
CA GLY A 485 -14.82 -2.76 -3.50
C GLY A 485 -13.47 -3.35 -3.95
N ARG A 486 -12.37 -2.59 -3.86
CA ARG A 486 -11.01 -3.07 -4.11
C ARG A 486 -10.08 -3.00 -2.90
N THR A 487 -10.62 -2.78 -1.69
CA THR A 487 -9.81 -2.73 -0.45
C THR A 487 -8.89 -3.94 -0.30
N TYR A 488 -9.35 -5.14 -0.68
CA TYR A 488 -8.55 -6.37 -0.57
C TYR A 488 -7.31 -6.39 -1.49
N GLU A 489 -7.28 -5.57 -2.53
CA GLU A 489 -6.13 -5.42 -3.44
C GLU A 489 -5.07 -4.47 -2.87
N GLY A 490 -5.40 -3.66 -1.87
CA GLY A 490 -4.43 -2.84 -1.13
C GLY A 490 -3.80 -3.62 0.02
N PHE A 491 -2.48 -3.58 0.16
CA PHE A 491 -1.80 -4.28 1.25
C PHE A 491 -2.13 -3.69 2.63
N SER A 492 -2.31 -2.38 2.71
CA SER A 492 -2.37 -1.66 3.98
C SER A 492 -3.02 -0.30 3.80
N GLU A 493 -3.65 0.20 4.86
CA GLU A 493 -4.03 1.62 4.95
C GLU A 493 -2.80 2.52 5.15
N ASP A 494 -1.72 1.96 5.70
CA ASP A 494 -0.46 2.64 5.97
C ASP A 494 0.52 2.48 4.79
N PRO A 495 1.07 3.58 4.26
CA PRO A 495 1.98 3.54 3.12
C PRO A 495 3.33 2.85 3.39
N GLU A 496 3.73 2.66 4.66
CA GLU A 496 4.99 2.01 5.03
C GLU A 496 5.09 0.57 4.51
N ILE A 497 4.04 -0.23 4.73
CA ILE A 497 3.97 -1.62 4.23
C ILE A 497 3.99 -1.64 2.70
N VAL A 498 3.19 -0.77 2.07
CA VAL A 498 3.10 -0.71 0.60
C VAL A 498 4.45 -0.38 -0.02
N LYS A 499 5.21 0.55 0.58
CA LYS A 499 6.58 0.87 0.17
C LYS A 499 7.54 -0.31 0.34
N ALA A 500 7.50 -0.99 1.48
CA ALA A 500 8.38 -2.13 1.75
C ALA A 500 8.14 -3.29 0.77
N TYR A 501 6.89 -3.52 0.37
CA TYR A 501 6.51 -4.65 -0.48
C TYR A 501 6.75 -4.42 -1.97
N ALA A 502 6.58 -3.18 -2.46
CA ALA A 502 6.60 -2.93 -3.89
C ALA A 502 7.92 -3.38 -4.56
N ALA A 503 9.06 -3.06 -3.94
CA ALA A 503 10.37 -3.48 -4.45
C ALA A 503 10.57 -5.01 -4.42
N ALA A 504 10.10 -5.67 -3.35
CA ALA A 504 10.22 -7.12 -3.20
C ALA A 504 9.47 -7.86 -4.31
N ILE A 505 8.21 -7.47 -4.57
CA ILE A 505 7.37 -8.08 -5.61
C ILE A 505 7.95 -7.81 -7.01
N VAL A 506 8.38 -6.57 -7.28
CA VAL A 506 9.00 -6.22 -8.57
C VAL A 506 10.26 -7.03 -8.81
N ASN A 507 11.12 -7.22 -7.81
CA ASN A 507 12.31 -8.05 -7.94
C ASN A 507 11.99 -9.54 -8.06
N GLY A 508 10.96 -10.04 -7.39
CA GLY A 508 10.51 -11.43 -7.56
C GLY A 508 9.94 -11.69 -8.95
N LEU A 509 9.21 -10.73 -9.52
CA LEU A 509 8.63 -10.84 -10.86
C LEU A 509 9.66 -10.68 -11.98
N GLN A 510 10.51 -9.66 -11.89
CA GLN A 510 11.43 -9.26 -12.96
C GLN A 510 12.86 -9.79 -12.78
N GLY A 511 13.19 -10.39 -11.64
CA GLY A 511 14.56 -10.64 -11.21
C GLY A 511 15.22 -9.39 -10.61
N GLY A 512 16.22 -9.60 -9.75
CA GLY A 512 17.01 -8.53 -9.12
C GLY A 512 18.11 -7.97 -10.05
N ALA A 513 19.04 -7.21 -9.49
CA ALA A 513 20.10 -6.57 -10.28
C ALA A 513 21.04 -7.58 -10.98
N SER A 514 21.22 -8.77 -10.43
CA SER A 514 22.12 -9.81 -10.95
C SER A 514 21.49 -10.72 -12.00
N ASP A 515 20.16 -10.80 -12.04
CA ASP A 515 19.40 -11.79 -12.80
C ASP A 515 18.14 -11.19 -13.45
N ARG A 516 18.14 -9.86 -13.66
CA ARG A 516 17.06 -9.11 -14.33
C ARG A 516 16.68 -9.77 -15.65
N PHE A 517 15.41 -10.13 -15.80
CA PHE A 517 14.85 -10.87 -16.94
C PHE A 517 15.61 -12.16 -17.28
N GLY A 518 16.24 -12.75 -16.26
CA GLY A 518 16.73 -14.13 -16.28
C GLY A 518 15.58 -15.13 -16.48
N SER A 519 15.93 -16.42 -16.50
CA SER A 519 14.94 -17.44 -16.83
C SER A 519 13.81 -17.50 -15.81
N GLY A 520 12.56 -17.41 -16.28
CA GLY A 520 11.36 -17.52 -15.43
C GLY A 520 10.83 -16.18 -14.92
N HIS A 521 11.50 -15.07 -15.22
CA HIS A 521 11.08 -13.72 -14.88
C HIS A 521 10.21 -13.11 -15.99
N VAL A 522 9.30 -12.21 -15.60
CA VAL A 522 8.30 -11.55 -16.44
C VAL A 522 8.28 -10.05 -16.19
N ILE A 523 7.71 -9.27 -17.10
CA ILE A 523 7.53 -7.83 -16.96
C ILE A 523 6.50 -7.55 -15.86
N ALA A 524 6.77 -6.59 -14.96
CA ALA A 524 5.84 -6.18 -13.90
C ALA A 524 5.15 -4.83 -14.21
N THR A 525 4.00 -4.60 -13.58
CA THR A 525 3.24 -3.34 -13.64
C THR A 525 2.90 -2.85 -12.24
N ALA A 526 3.44 -1.70 -11.84
CA ALA A 526 2.95 -1.01 -10.64
C ALA A 526 1.60 -0.33 -10.95
N LYS A 527 0.55 -0.62 -10.17
CA LYS A 527 -0.81 -0.11 -10.42
C LYS A 527 -1.58 0.32 -9.16
N HIS A 528 -2.52 1.28 -9.19
CA HIS A 528 -2.82 2.20 -10.30
C HIS A 528 -2.38 3.62 -9.92
N PHE A 529 -1.76 4.31 -10.87
CA PHE A 529 -1.11 5.61 -10.66
C PHE A 529 -2.11 6.74 -10.94
N ILE A 530 -2.55 7.52 -9.96
CA ILE A 530 -2.27 7.41 -8.52
C ILE A 530 -3.44 7.89 -7.67
N GLY A 531 -3.63 7.29 -6.49
CA GLY A 531 -4.63 7.73 -5.51
C GLY A 531 -5.98 7.01 -5.61
N ASP A 532 -6.01 5.84 -6.24
CA ASP A 532 -7.18 4.96 -6.34
C ASP A 532 -7.74 4.60 -4.96
N GLY A 533 -6.88 4.29 -3.99
CA GLY A 533 -7.30 4.01 -2.60
C GLY A 533 -7.77 5.23 -1.79
N GLY A 534 -7.80 6.43 -2.36
CA GLY A 534 -8.11 7.69 -1.66
C GLY A 534 -9.40 8.38 -2.15
N THR A 535 -10.29 7.67 -2.83
CA THR A 535 -11.53 8.26 -3.35
C THR A 535 -12.52 8.62 -2.23
N GLU A 536 -13.24 9.72 -2.41
CA GLU A 536 -14.30 10.14 -1.50
C GLU A 536 -15.33 9.01 -1.33
N ASN A 537 -15.70 8.71 -0.10
CA ASN A 537 -16.63 7.63 0.29
C ASN A 537 -16.23 6.22 -0.21
N GLY A 538 -14.96 6.02 -0.59
CA GLY A 538 -14.48 4.75 -1.14
C GLY A 538 -15.19 4.35 -2.44
N THR A 539 -15.68 5.31 -3.22
CA THR A 539 -16.36 5.00 -4.50
C THR A 539 -15.34 4.57 -5.55
N ASP A 540 -15.54 3.41 -6.16
CA ASP A 540 -14.70 2.90 -7.24
C ASP A 540 -14.67 3.86 -8.42
N GLN A 541 -13.47 4.10 -8.95
CA GLN A 541 -13.21 5.06 -10.05
C GLN A 541 -13.67 6.50 -9.76
N GLY A 542 -13.95 6.81 -8.49
CA GLY A 542 -14.46 8.08 -8.00
C GLY A 542 -13.43 9.21 -8.02
N ASN A 543 -13.66 10.22 -7.19
CA ASN A 543 -12.78 11.39 -7.08
C ASN A 543 -11.97 11.33 -5.78
N ALA A 544 -10.64 11.41 -5.89
CA ALA A 544 -9.74 11.58 -4.76
C ALA A 544 -9.53 13.08 -4.51
N VAL A 545 -10.05 13.59 -3.40
CA VAL A 545 -9.95 15.01 -3.02
C VAL A 545 -8.92 15.17 -1.92
N MET A 546 -7.73 15.60 -2.31
CA MET A 546 -6.60 15.77 -1.40
C MET A 546 -5.56 16.74 -1.97
N SER A 547 -4.71 17.26 -1.10
CA SER A 547 -3.55 18.02 -1.52
C SER A 547 -2.54 17.15 -2.27
N GLU A 548 -1.67 17.77 -3.06
CA GLU A 548 -0.59 17.06 -3.74
C GLU A 548 0.42 16.45 -2.75
N ILE A 549 0.57 17.07 -1.57
CA ILE A 549 1.43 16.58 -0.49
C ILE A 549 0.88 15.26 0.04
N GLU A 550 -0.42 15.19 0.32
CA GLU A 550 -1.09 13.93 0.74
C GLU A 550 -1.01 12.87 -0.34
N LEU A 551 -1.24 13.23 -1.61
CA LEU A 551 -1.12 12.30 -2.74
C LEU A 551 0.29 11.68 -2.83
N ARG A 552 1.33 12.49 -2.60
CA ARG A 552 2.74 12.05 -2.58
C ARG A 552 3.07 11.23 -1.32
N ASP A 553 2.71 11.73 -0.15
CA ASP A 553 3.16 11.17 1.13
C ASP A 553 2.39 9.91 1.53
N ILE A 554 1.16 9.77 1.05
CA ILE A 554 0.33 8.58 1.27
C ILE A 554 0.38 7.70 0.02
N HIS A 555 -0.18 8.15 -1.10
CA HIS A 555 -0.47 7.25 -2.21
C HIS A 555 0.71 6.96 -3.15
N ALA A 556 1.84 7.68 -3.05
CA ALA A 556 2.98 7.49 -3.95
C ALA A 556 4.09 6.60 -3.39
N GLN A 557 4.05 6.24 -2.11
CA GLN A 557 5.19 5.62 -1.44
C GLN A 557 5.59 4.27 -2.06
N GLY A 558 4.61 3.45 -2.48
CA GLY A 558 4.87 2.22 -3.22
C GLY A 558 5.56 2.45 -4.56
N TYR A 559 5.22 3.52 -5.28
CA TYR A 559 5.82 3.81 -6.58
C TYR A 559 7.29 4.17 -6.45
N PHE A 560 7.71 4.83 -5.36
CA PHE A 560 9.12 5.16 -5.15
C PHE A 560 9.98 3.91 -5.12
N SER A 561 9.63 2.92 -4.30
CA SER A 561 10.40 1.67 -4.20
C SER A 561 10.21 0.77 -5.43
N ALA A 562 9.04 0.76 -6.08
CA ALA A 562 8.85 0.05 -7.35
C ALA A 562 9.77 0.59 -8.46
N LEU A 563 9.88 1.92 -8.57
CA LEU A 563 10.76 2.59 -9.53
C LEU A 563 12.25 2.43 -9.17
N GLU A 564 12.59 2.28 -7.89
CA GLU A 564 13.94 1.91 -7.44
C GLU A 564 14.30 0.48 -7.80
N ALA A 565 13.34 -0.44 -7.65
CA ALA A 565 13.46 -1.81 -8.11
C ALA A 565 13.40 -1.96 -9.64
N GLY A 566 13.20 -0.87 -10.39
CA GLY A 566 13.24 -0.86 -11.85
C GLY A 566 12.01 -1.49 -12.50
N VAL A 567 10.82 -1.27 -11.95
CA VAL A 567 9.55 -1.69 -12.59
C VAL A 567 9.47 -1.15 -14.02
N GLU A 568 9.14 -2.02 -14.98
CA GLU A 568 9.15 -1.64 -16.40
C GLU A 568 7.87 -0.94 -16.86
N THR A 569 6.75 -1.14 -16.16
CA THR A 569 5.47 -0.55 -16.55
C THR A 569 4.71 0.05 -15.36
N VAL A 570 3.97 1.12 -15.60
CA VAL A 570 3.08 1.77 -14.62
C VAL A 570 1.70 1.90 -15.26
N MET A 571 0.65 1.49 -14.56
CA MET A 571 -0.73 1.60 -15.05
C MET A 571 -1.38 2.88 -14.52
N ALA A 572 -1.94 3.71 -15.39
CA ALA A 572 -2.72 4.89 -14.99
C ALA A 572 -4.05 4.48 -14.35
N SER A 573 -4.47 5.19 -13.30
CA SER A 573 -5.70 4.89 -12.55
C SER A 573 -6.96 5.48 -13.16
N PHE A 574 -8.10 4.80 -12.98
CA PHE A 574 -9.43 5.30 -13.35
C PHE A 574 -9.87 6.54 -12.56
N ASN A 575 -9.44 6.70 -11.31
CA ASN A 575 -9.97 7.76 -10.45
C ASN A 575 -9.65 9.17 -11.00
N SER A 576 -10.42 10.15 -10.55
CA SER A 576 -10.05 11.55 -10.69
C SER A 576 -9.20 11.98 -9.50
N TRP A 577 -8.33 12.98 -9.68
CA TRP A 577 -7.74 13.74 -8.59
C TRP A 577 -8.24 15.18 -8.68
N ASN A 578 -8.87 15.67 -7.61
CA ASN A 578 -9.45 17.01 -7.54
C ASN A 578 -10.34 17.37 -8.76
N GLY A 579 -11.10 16.39 -9.28
CA GLY A 579 -12.06 16.53 -10.36
C GLY A 579 -11.55 16.21 -11.77
N GLU A 580 -10.25 15.97 -11.97
CA GLU A 580 -9.66 15.64 -13.28
C GLU A 580 -9.26 14.17 -13.38
N LYS A 581 -9.68 13.48 -14.45
CA LYS A 581 -9.39 12.06 -14.69
C LYS A 581 -7.90 11.81 -14.95
N LEU A 582 -7.32 10.84 -14.25
CA LEU A 582 -5.88 10.60 -14.28
C LEU A 582 -5.35 10.13 -15.63
N HIS A 583 -6.11 9.34 -16.40
CA HIS A 583 -5.74 8.99 -17.79
C HIS A 583 -5.52 10.20 -18.70
N GLY A 584 -6.09 11.37 -18.37
CA GLY A 584 -5.91 12.63 -19.10
C GLY A 584 -4.97 13.64 -18.43
N HIS A 585 -4.35 13.28 -17.31
CA HIS A 585 -3.70 14.24 -16.40
C HIS A 585 -2.20 14.40 -16.70
N ALA A 586 -1.87 15.29 -17.65
CA ALA A 586 -0.51 15.47 -18.16
C ALA A 586 0.54 15.77 -17.07
N TYR A 587 0.17 16.61 -16.10
CA TYR A 587 1.06 16.94 -14.99
C TYR A 587 1.49 15.71 -14.17
N LEU A 588 0.60 14.73 -13.97
CA LEU A 588 0.92 13.56 -13.15
C LEU A 588 1.63 12.49 -13.97
N LEU A 589 1.13 12.18 -15.17
CA LEU A 589 1.67 11.12 -16.01
C LEU A 589 2.98 11.48 -16.70
N THR A 590 3.20 12.76 -17.02
CA THR A 590 4.44 13.24 -17.66
C THR A 590 5.32 13.97 -16.65
N ASP A 591 4.91 15.15 -16.17
CA ASP A 591 5.80 16.00 -15.38
C ASP A 591 6.22 15.32 -14.08
N VAL A 592 5.29 14.68 -13.35
CA VAL A 592 5.60 13.97 -12.11
C VAL A 592 6.23 12.61 -12.38
N LEU A 593 5.52 11.69 -13.04
CA LEU A 593 5.98 10.31 -13.16
C LEU A 593 7.22 10.18 -14.05
N LYS A 594 7.18 10.71 -15.28
CA LYS A 594 8.26 10.54 -16.26
C LYS A 594 9.43 11.47 -15.99
N GLU A 595 9.17 12.75 -15.75
CA GLU A 595 10.23 13.75 -15.64
C GLU A 595 10.81 13.82 -14.23
N LYS A 596 10.00 14.12 -13.20
CA LYS A 596 10.48 14.25 -11.82
C LYS A 596 10.91 12.90 -11.24
N MET A 597 10.02 11.90 -11.22
CA MET A 597 10.29 10.58 -10.64
C MET A 597 11.17 9.69 -11.53
N GLY A 598 11.55 10.19 -12.72
CA GLY A 598 12.50 9.53 -13.62
C GLY A 598 12.01 8.21 -14.19
N PHE A 599 10.69 8.00 -14.31
CA PHE A 599 10.17 6.76 -14.88
C PHE A 599 10.49 6.68 -16.37
N ASP A 600 11.27 5.65 -16.74
CA ASP A 600 11.76 5.44 -18.10
C ASP A 600 11.17 4.18 -18.78
N GLY A 601 10.23 3.51 -18.09
CA GLY A 601 9.40 2.45 -18.66
C GLY A 601 8.22 2.97 -19.47
N LEU A 602 7.22 2.11 -19.73
CA LEU A 602 5.99 2.49 -20.45
C LEU A 602 4.82 2.73 -19.48
N VAL A 603 4.01 3.75 -19.76
CA VAL A 603 2.73 4.00 -19.09
C VAL A 603 1.61 3.28 -19.84
N LEU A 604 0.95 2.34 -19.16
CA LEU A 604 -0.22 1.62 -19.65
C LEU A 604 -1.50 2.31 -19.17
N GLY A 605 -2.48 2.52 -20.04
CA GLY A 605 -3.84 2.86 -19.62
C GLY A 605 -4.60 1.62 -19.15
N ASP A 606 -5.35 1.73 -18.04
CA ASP A 606 -6.33 0.71 -17.62
C ASP A 606 -7.46 0.50 -18.63
N TRP A 607 -8.25 -0.56 -18.47
CA TRP A 607 -9.30 -1.05 -19.36
C TRP A 607 -10.28 0.04 -19.80
N ASN A 608 -10.15 0.51 -21.05
CA ASN A 608 -10.95 1.63 -21.58
C ASN A 608 -10.90 2.93 -20.73
N GLY A 609 -9.95 3.09 -19.81
CA GLY A 609 -9.93 4.26 -18.91
C GLY A 609 -9.76 5.59 -19.65
N HIS A 610 -9.13 5.58 -20.83
CA HIS A 610 -9.07 6.75 -21.71
C HIS A 610 -10.44 7.23 -22.19
N GLY A 611 -11.43 6.34 -22.29
CA GLY A 611 -12.80 6.67 -22.67
C GLY A 611 -13.53 7.53 -21.62
N GLN A 612 -13.04 7.56 -20.37
CA GLN A 612 -13.61 8.37 -19.29
C GLN A 612 -13.06 9.80 -19.24
N VAL A 613 -12.01 10.10 -20.02
CA VAL A 613 -11.45 11.45 -20.11
C VAL A 613 -12.44 12.35 -20.86
N SER A 614 -12.63 13.57 -20.37
CA SER A 614 -13.59 14.52 -20.97
C SER A 614 -13.30 14.76 -22.45
N GLY A 615 -14.28 14.52 -23.32
CA GLY A 615 -14.13 14.67 -24.77
C GLY A 615 -13.46 13.49 -25.48
N CYS A 616 -13.16 12.41 -24.77
CA CYS A 616 -12.69 11.14 -25.32
C CYS A 616 -13.82 10.10 -25.40
N THR A 617 -13.54 9.03 -26.14
CA THR A 617 -14.37 7.82 -26.28
C THR A 617 -13.44 6.61 -26.37
N ASP A 618 -13.98 5.39 -26.22
CA ASP A 618 -13.20 4.15 -26.32
C ASP A 618 -12.38 4.05 -27.62
N ASP A 619 -12.86 4.66 -28.70
CA ASP A 619 -12.24 4.65 -30.03
C ASP A 619 -11.40 5.89 -30.36
N GLN A 620 -11.27 6.90 -29.48
CA GLN A 620 -10.30 7.98 -29.65
C GLN A 620 -10.04 8.76 -28.36
N CYS A 621 -8.76 9.03 -28.07
CA CYS A 621 -8.40 9.96 -27.00
C CYS A 621 -7.03 10.63 -27.20
N ALA A 622 -6.99 11.70 -28.00
CA ALA A 622 -5.77 12.48 -28.19
C ALA A 622 -5.25 13.08 -26.86
N GLN A 623 -6.14 13.46 -25.94
CA GLN A 623 -5.76 14.02 -24.65
C GLN A 623 -4.93 13.05 -23.81
N ALA A 624 -5.34 11.79 -23.70
CA ALA A 624 -4.59 10.79 -22.95
C ALA A 624 -3.22 10.46 -23.58
N ILE A 625 -3.14 10.47 -24.92
CA ILE A 625 -1.86 10.32 -25.63
C ILE A 625 -0.92 11.48 -25.30
N MET A 626 -1.46 12.71 -25.29
CA MET A 626 -0.70 13.92 -24.94
C MET A 626 -0.35 13.99 -23.46
N ALA A 627 -1.18 13.43 -22.58
CA ALA A 627 -0.94 13.38 -21.14
C ALA A 627 0.23 12.47 -20.76
N GLY A 628 0.53 11.47 -21.60
CA GLY A 628 1.70 10.62 -21.43
C GLY A 628 1.41 9.12 -21.39
N ILE A 629 0.20 8.65 -21.71
CA ILE A 629 -0.04 7.22 -21.90
C ILE A 629 0.73 6.75 -23.14
N ASP A 630 1.48 5.65 -22.99
CA ASP A 630 2.31 5.07 -24.04
C ASP A 630 1.61 3.91 -24.74
N MET A 631 0.91 3.06 -23.98
CA MET A 631 0.11 1.94 -24.48
C MET A 631 -1.32 2.02 -23.94
N PHE A 632 -2.31 1.82 -24.81
CA PHE A 632 -3.73 1.87 -24.49
C PHE A 632 -4.32 0.47 -24.42
N MET A 633 -4.94 0.14 -23.28
CA MET A 633 -5.78 -1.03 -23.16
C MET A 633 -7.14 -0.75 -23.81
N VAL A 634 -7.27 -1.11 -25.09
CA VAL A 634 -8.48 -0.91 -25.90
C VAL A 634 -9.05 -2.29 -26.26
N PRO A 635 -9.76 -2.96 -25.34
CA PRO A 635 -10.17 -4.35 -25.49
C PRO A 635 -10.95 -4.61 -26.80
N PHE A 636 -11.92 -3.75 -27.14
CA PHE A 636 -12.86 -3.99 -28.24
C PHE A 636 -12.79 -2.97 -29.38
N ALA A 637 -12.61 -1.68 -29.07
CA ALA A 637 -12.62 -0.59 -30.06
C ALA A 637 -11.26 -0.37 -30.76
N TRP A 638 -10.29 -1.26 -30.59
CA TRP A 638 -8.89 -1.08 -30.98
C TRP A 638 -8.70 -0.72 -32.46
N GLN A 639 -9.49 -1.28 -33.38
CA GLN A 639 -9.39 -0.95 -34.82
C GLN A 639 -9.71 0.52 -35.10
N ALA A 640 -10.81 1.00 -34.54
CA ALA A 640 -11.24 2.38 -34.69
C ALA A 640 -10.25 3.32 -33.99
N PHE A 641 -9.78 2.94 -32.80
CA PHE A 641 -8.73 3.69 -32.07
C PHE A 641 -7.46 3.90 -32.89
N ILE A 642 -6.95 2.86 -33.55
CA ILE A 642 -5.79 2.96 -34.45
C ILE A 642 -6.06 3.93 -35.60
N GLN A 643 -7.19 3.76 -36.29
CA GLN A 643 -7.54 4.60 -37.45
C GLN A 643 -7.69 6.08 -37.07
N ASN A 644 -8.38 6.35 -35.96
CA ASN A 644 -8.59 7.69 -35.46
C ASN A 644 -7.29 8.34 -35.01
N THR A 645 -6.42 7.60 -34.30
CA THR A 645 -5.10 8.10 -33.86
C THR A 645 -4.20 8.42 -35.05
N ILE A 646 -4.15 7.57 -36.07
CA ILE A 646 -3.41 7.86 -37.31
C ILE A 646 -3.91 9.15 -37.96
N ALA A 647 -5.24 9.34 -38.07
CA ALA A 647 -5.83 10.55 -38.63
C ALA A 647 -5.48 11.81 -37.81
N GLN A 648 -5.47 11.69 -36.48
CA GLN A 648 -5.10 12.76 -35.55
C GLN A 648 -3.61 13.14 -35.64
N VAL A 649 -2.73 12.19 -35.93
CA VAL A 649 -1.31 12.51 -36.19
C VAL A 649 -1.16 13.19 -37.55
N GLN A 650 -1.84 12.69 -38.59
CA GLN A 650 -1.77 13.24 -39.94
C GLN A 650 -2.33 14.67 -40.04
N ASN A 651 -3.37 14.99 -39.26
CA ASN A 651 -3.97 16.32 -39.24
C ASN A 651 -3.28 17.28 -38.24
N GLY A 652 -2.27 16.81 -37.49
CA GLY A 652 -1.49 17.61 -36.56
C GLY A 652 -2.08 17.77 -35.15
N THR A 653 -3.19 17.10 -34.83
CA THR A 653 -3.74 17.06 -33.46
C THR A 653 -2.77 16.43 -32.48
N ILE A 654 -2.08 15.37 -32.90
CA ILE A 654 -1.03 14.70 -32.12
C ILE A 654 0.31 14.86 -32.85
N PRO A 655 1.34 15.42 -32.21
CA PRO A 655 2.66 15.51 -32.82
C PRO A 655 3.30 14.12 -32.93
N LEU A 656 3.94 13.82 -34.07
CA LEU A 656 4.66 12.55 -34.27
C LEU A 656 5.68 12.27 -33.17
N ALA A 657 6.31 13.31 -32.61
CA ALA A 657 7.27 13.17 -31.51
C ALA A 657 6.68 12.52 -30.25
N ARG A 658 5.39 12.74 -29.95
CA ARG A 658 4.70 12.08 -28.82
C ARG A 658 4.50 10.59 -29.08
N ILE A 659 4.20 10.23 -30.32
CA ILE A 659 4.11 8.83 -30.78
C ILE A 659 5.50 8.18 -30.71
N ASP A 660 6.54 8.88 -31.14
CA ASP A 660 7.92 8.37 -31.10
C ASP A 660 8.39 8.12 -29.65
N ASP A 661 8.07 9.00 -28.69
CA ASP A 661 8.36 8.77 -27.27
C ASP A 661 7.64 7.53 -26.74
N ALA A 662 6.33 7.41 -26.99
CA ALA A 662 5.54 6.26 -26.56
C ALA A 662 6.10 4.94 -27.09
N VAL A 663 6.38 4.88 -28.40
CA VAL A 663 6.93 3.67 -29.03
C VAL A 663 8.35 3.39 -28.55
N THR A 664 9.17 4.41 -28.30
CA THR A 664 10.50 4.23 -27.71
C THR A 664 10.42 3.53 -26.36
N ARG A 665 9.52 3.97 -25.47
CA ARG A 665 9.30 3.34 -24.16
C ARG A 665 8.80 1.90 -24.27
N ILE A 666 7.84 1.64 -25.17
CA ILE A 666 7.34 0.29 -25.43
C ILE A 666 8.45 -0.64 -25.91
N LEU A 667 9.23 -0.22 -26.90
CA LEU A 667 10.30 -1.04 -27.47
C LEU A 667 11.47 -1.22 -26.47
N ARG A 668 11.73 -0.22 -25.62
CA ARG A 668 12.71 -0.33 -24.54
C ARG A 668 12.35 -1.43 -23.55
N VAL A 669 11.12 -1.45 -23.06
CA VAL A 669 10.62 -2.52 -22.18
C VAL A 669 10.76 -3.88 -22.86
N LYS A 670 10.31 -4.01 -24.12
CA LYS A 670 10.44 -5.27 -24.88
C LYS A 670 11.90 -5.69 -25.08
N LYS A 671 12.81 -4.74 -25.25
CA LYS A 671 14.24 -5.00 -25.43
C LYS A 671 14.88 -5.45 -24.11
N ARG A 672 14.63 -4.74 -23.00
CA ARG A 672 15.12 -5.08 -21.66
C ARG A 672 14.64 -6.47 -21.23
N ALA A 673 13.37 -6.78 -21.49
CA ALA A 673 12.78 -8.09 -21.21
C ALA A 673 13.24 -9.21 -22.16
N GLY A 674 14.10 -8.92 -23.14
CA GLY A 674 14.58 -9.91 -24.11
C GLY A 674 13.53 -10.37 -25.14
N VAL A 675 12.34 -9.75 -25.17
CA VAL A 675 11.25 -10.13 -26.08
C VAL A 675 11.62 -9.86 -27.54
N LEU A 676 12.32 -8.76 -27.83
CA LEU A 676 12.74 -8.42 -29.20
C LEU A 676 13.78 -9.41 -29.76
N ASP A 677 14.65 -9.94 -28.90
CA ASP A 677 15.71 -10.88 -29.30
C ASP A 677 15.31 -12.35 -29.08
N GLY A 678 14.15 -12.56 -28.46
CA GLY A 678 13.66 -13.86 -28.04
C GLY A 678 13.09 -14.68 -29.19
N GLY A 679 13.10 -16.01 -29.01
CA GLY A 679 12.36 -16.92 -29.89
C GLY A 679 10.86 -16.92 -29.60
N LYS A 680 10.14 -17.70 -30.41
CA LYS A 680 8.71 -18.00 -30.19
C LYS A 680 8.46 -18.46 -28.74
N PRO A 681 7.32 -18.10 -28.11
CA PRO A 681 6.98 -18.50 -26.75
C PRO A 681 7.24 -19.97 -26.43
N SER A 682 6.83 -20.90 -27.30
CA SER A 682 7.06 -22.35 -27.10
C SER A 682 8.51 -22.82 -27.11
N SER A 683 9.46 -21.96 -27.46
CA SER A 683 10.90 -22.26 -27.40
C SER A 683 11.59 -21.75 -26.14
N ARG A 684 10.88 -20.99 -25.30
CA ARG A 684 11.38 -20.46 -24.03
C ARG A 684 11.37 -21.56 -22.96
N GLU A 685 12.27 -21.45 -21.99
CA GLU A 685 12.63 -22.55 -21.08
C GLU A 685 11.45 -23.21 -20.36
N PHE A 686 10.53 -22.41 -19.82
CA PHE A 686 9.41 -22.92 -19.01
C PHE A 686 8.08 -23.06 -19.75
N ALA A 687 7.96 -22.49 -20.96
CA ALA A 687 6.72 -22.47 -21.70
C ALA A 687 6.23 -23.90 -22.01
N GLY A 688 4.99 -24.20 -21.62
CA GLY A 688 4.36 -25.51 -21.80
C GLY A 688 4.60 -26.47 -20.62
N ASN A 689 5.33 -26.06 -19.59
CA ASN A 689 5.61 -26.91 -18.44
C ASN A 689 4.46 -26.92 -17.43
N ASN A 690 3.50 -27.81 -17.64
CA ASN A 690 2.34 -27.98 -16.75
C ASN A 690 2.71 -28.40 -15.31
N ALA A 691 3.92 -28.90 -15.05
CA ALA A 691 4.31 -29.28 -13.69
C ALA A 691 4.59 -28.08 -12.77
N LEU A 692 4.75 -26.88 -13.34
CA LEU A 692 4.92 -25.64 -12.58
C LEU A 692 3.59 -25.05 -12.10
N ILE A 693 2.50 -25.25 -12.85
CA ILE A 693 1.18 -24.75 -12.49
C ILE A 693 0.68 -25.47 -11.23
N GLY A 694 0.49 -24.73 -10.14
CA GLY A 694 0.03 -25.30 -8.88
C GLY A 694 1.03 -26.27 -8.25
N ALA A 695 2.33 -26.08 -8.48
CA ALA A 695 3.35 -27.01 -8.00
C ALA A 695 3.32 -27.11 -6.46
N PRO A 696 3.62 -28.29 -5.87
CA PRO A 696 3.60 -28.46 -4.42
C PRO A 696 4.50 -27.47 -3.65
N ALA A 697 5.64 -27.06 -4.23
CA ALA A 697 6.53 -26.07 -3.64
C ALA A 697 5.90 -24.68 -3.61
N HIS A 698 5.18 -24.29 -4.67
CA HIS A 698 4.45 -23.03 -4.76
C HIS A 698 3.31 -22.99 -3.73
N ARG A 699 2.53 -24.08 -3.67
CA ARG A 699 1.47 -24.26 -2.67
C ARG A 699 1.98 -24.26 -1.24
N ALA A 700 3.20 -24.72 -0.99
CA ALA A 700 3.81 -24.64 0.33
C ALA A 700 4.07 -23.18 0.76
N ILE A 701 4.48 -22.31 -0.17
CA ILE A 701 4.64 -20.87 0.06
C ILE A 701 3.27 -20.21 0.26
N ALA A 702 2.27 -20.54 -0.57
CA ALA A 702 0.91 -20.04 -0.38
C ALA A 702 0.32 -20.46 0.98
N ARG A 703 0.54 -21.71 1.42
CA ARG A 703 0.15 -22.18 2.75
C ARG A 703 0.89 -21.47 3.87
N GLN A 704 2.14 -21.07 3.67
CA GLN A 704 2.87 -20.21 4.61
C GLN A 704 2.23 -18.82 4.67
N ALA A 705 1.94 -18.20 3.53
CA ALA A 705 1.26 -16.92 3.45
C ALA A 705 -0.10 -16.94 4.15
N VAL A 706 -0.88 -18.02 4.00
CA VAL A 706 -2.14 -18.21 4.74
C VAL A 706 -1.89 -18.21 6.25
N ARG A 707 -0.86 -18.91 6.75
CA ARG A 707 -0.59 -18.93 8.21
C ARG A 707 -0.20 -17.57 8.75
N GLU A 708 0.64 -16.86 8.01
CA GLU A 708 1.18 -15.56 8.44
C GLU A 708 0.16 -14.43 8.28
N SER A 709 -0.85 -14.58 7.42
CA SER A 709 -1.91 -13.57 7.22
C SER A 709 -3.00 -13.57 8.30
N LEU A 710 -3.20 -14.67 9.02
CA LEU A 710 -4.31 -14.79 9.97
C LEU A 710 -4.12 -13.83 11.15
N VAL A 711 -5.17 -13.07 11.47
CA VAL A 711 -5.19 -12.18 12.63
C VAL A 711 -6.19 -12.68 13.66
N LEU A 712 -5.71 -12.95 14.89
CA LEU A 712 -6.54 -13.36 16.00
C LEU A 712 -7.07 -12.12 16.73
N LEU A 713 -8.38 -11.85 16.61
CA LEU A 713 -9.01 -10.70 17.27
C LEU A 713 -9.47 -11.00 18.69
N LYS A 714 -9.87 -12.25 18.94
CA LYS A 714 -10.46 -12.69 20.20
C LYS A 714 -10.06 -14.13 20.50
N ASN A 715 -9.77 -14.47 21.76
CA ASN A 715 -9.43 -15.82 22.20
C ASN A 715 -9.81 -16.05 23.67
N SER A 716 -11.10 -15.96 23.97
CA SER A 716 -11.59 -15.92 25.34
C SER A 716 -11.32 -17.22 26.10
N GLY A 717 -10.65 -17.09 27.23
CA GLY A 717 -10.22 -18.22 28.05
C GLY A 717 -9.10 -19.06 27.42
N GLY A 718 -8.44 -18.58 26.36
CA GLY A 718 -7.36 -19.29 25.68
C GLY A 718 -7.81 -20.59 25.01
N ILE A 719 -8.99 -20.57 24.36
CA ILE A 719 -9.56 -21.76 23.72
C ILE A 719 -8.71 -22.25 22.54
N LEU A 720 -8.13 -21.34 21.76
CA LEU A 720 -7.14 -21.66 20.74
C LEU A 720 -5.73 -21.72 21.37
N PRO A 721 -4.87 -22.67 20.94
CA PRO A 721 -5.13 -23.66 19.88
C PRO A 721 -5.90 -24.90 20.39
N LEU A 722 -6.78 -25.42 19.53
CA LEU A 722 -7.62 -26.59 19.79
C LEU A 722 -6.82 -27.89 19.83
N ALA A 723 -7.31 -28.88 20.60
CA ALA A 723 -6.80 -30.24 20.53
C ALA A 723 -7.27 -30.93 19.23
N ALA A 724 -6.34 -31.53 18.49
CA ALA A 724 -6.66 -32.12 17.18
C ALA A 724 -7.49 -33.40 17.27
N ASP A 725 -7.53 -34.09 18.41
CA ASP A 725 -8.35 -35.29 18.65
C ASP A 725 -9.80 -34.99 19.09
N SER A 726 -10.23 -33.73 18.99
CA SER A 726 -11.58 -33.27 19.36
C SER A 726 -12.67 -33.76 18.38
N ARG A 727 -13.94 -33.73 18.84
CA ARG A 727 -15.12 -33.81 17.98
C ARG A 727 -15.49 -32.40 17.51
N VAL A 728 -15.23 -32.10 16.25
CA VAL A 728 -15.36 -30.75 15.68
C VAL A 728 -16.57 -30.68 14.76
N LEU A 729 -17.48 -29.75 15.01
CA LEU A 729 -18.47 -29.35 14.01
C LEU A 729 -17.87 -28.21 13.18
N VAL A 730 -17.92 -28.30 11.86
CA VAL A 730 -17.57 -27.20 10.96
C VAL A 730 -18.84 -26.71 10.28
N ALA A 731 -19.12 -25.42 10.36
CA ALA A 731 -20.35 -24.80 9.89
C ALA A 731 -20.10 -23.48 9.15
N GLY A 732 -21.17 -22.86 8.65
CA GLY A 732 -21.11 -21.62 7.87
C GLY A 732 -20.94 -21.85 6.36
N SER A 733 -21.27 -20.82 5.59
CA SER A 733 -21.26 -20.83 4.11
C SER A 733 -19.86 -21.05 3.54
N GLY A 734 -18.83 -20.50 4.18
CA GLY A 734 -17.44 -20.57 3.72
C GLY A 734 -16.68 -21.82 4.14
N ALA A 735 -17.32 -22.76 4.84
CA ALA A 735 -16.64 -23.92 5.40
C ALA A 735 -15.98 -24.79 4.33
N ASP A 736 -16.71 -25.13 3.27
CA ASP A 736 -16.25 -25.95 2.15
C ASP A 736 -16.45 -25.24 0.81
N ASP A 737 -16.04 -23.97 0.74
CA ASP A 737 -16.15 -23.14 -0.46
C ASP A 737 -14.81 -22.45 -0.79
N ILE A 738 -14.10 -23.01 -1.78
CA ILE A 738 -12.80 -22.51 -2.23
C ILE A 738 -12.98 -21.21 -3.03
N GLY A 739 -14.11 -21.03 -3.71
CA GLY A 739 -14.42 -19.78 -4.42
C GLY A 739 -14.52 -18.63 -3.43
N GLN A 740 -15.29 -18.81 -2.36
CA GLN A 740 -15.44 -17.82 -1.31
C GLN A 740 -14.11 -17.50 -0.62
N GLN A 741 -13.32 -18.52 -0.23
CA GLN A 741 -12.04 -18.28 0.44
C GLN A 741 -10.98 -17.65 -0.52
N SER A 742 -11.18 -17.68 -1.84
CA SER A 742 -10.27 -17.05 -2.81
C SER A 742 -10.71 -15.64 -3.22
N GLY A 743 -12.00 -15.31 -3.11
CA GLY A 743 -12.53 -13.99 -3.46
C GLY A 743 -12.52 -13.67 -4.95
N GLY A 744 -12.67 -12.38 -5.28
CA GLY A 744 -12.64 -11.86 -6.65
C GLY A 744 -11.29 -12.07 -7.33
N TRP A 745 -11.23 -11.77 -8.64
CA TRP A 745 -10.05 -12.01 -9.48
C TRP A 745 -9.55 -13.45 -9.42
N THR A 746 -10.45 -14.44 -9.35
CA THR A 746 -10.08 -15.85 -9.30
C THR A 746 -10.81 -16.60 -10.37
N LEU A 747 -10.09 -17.03 -11.42
CA LEU A 747 -10.57 -17.63 -12.66
C LEU A 747 -11.50 -16.72 -13.47
N SER A 748 -12.59 -16.23 -12.88
CA SER A 748 -13.46 -15.20 -13.41
C SER A 748 -13.22 -13.86 -12.69
N TRP A 749 -13.78 -12.79 -13.26
CA TRP A 749 -13.65 -11.43 -12.72
C TRP A 749 -14.23 -11.31 -11.30
N GLN A 750 -15.52 -11.59 -11.13
CA GLN A 750 -16.20 -11.48 -9.83
C GLN A 750 -15.97 -12.70 -8.91
N GLY A 751 -15.62 -13.86 -9.46
CA GLY A 751 -15.36 -15.09 -8.69
C GLY A 751 -16.60 -15.85 -8.20
N GLN A 752 -17.80 -15.29 -8.34
CA GLN A 752 -19.06 -15.85 -7.79
C GLN A 752 -19.55 -17.12 -8.49
N ASP A 753 -19.14 -17.36 -9.74
CA ASP A 753 -19.54 -18.53 -10.53
C ASP A 753 -18.63 -19.75 -10.30
N ASN A 754 -17.60 -19.61 -9.46
CA ASN A 754 -16.66 -20.68 -9.19
C ASN A 754 -17.23 -21.73 -8.25
N THR A 755 -16.80 -22.97 -8.46
CA THR A 755 -17.08 -24.09 -7.57
C THR A 755 -15.77 -24.76 -7.16
N ASN A 756 -15.78 -25.57 -6.10
CA ASN A 756 -14.58 -26.32 -5.67
C ASN A 756 -13.96 -27.17 -6.79
N ALA A 757 -14.75 -27.62 -7.77
CA ALA A 757 -14.27 -28.40 -8.91
C ALA A 757 -13.34 -27.59 -9.85
N ASP A 758 -13.44 -26.26 -9.83
CA ASP A 758 -12.59 -25.36 -10.62
C ASP A 758 -11.19 -25.18 -10.01
N PHE A 759 -10.97 -25.70 -8.78
CA PHE A 759 -9.73 -25.56 -8.03
C PHE A 759 -9.04 -26.92 -7.81
N PRO A 760 -8.54 -27.58 -8.87
CA PRO A 760 -7.91 -28.87 -8.72
C PRO A 760 -6.66 -28.76 -7.82
N SER A 761 -6.58 -29.63 -6.81
CA SER A 761 -5.50 -29.70 -5.82
C SER A 761 -5.46 -28.56 -4.79
N ALA A 762 -6.42 -27.63 -4.82
CA ALA A 762 -6.64 -26.71 -3.71
C ALA A 762 -7.28 -27.44 -2.51
N THR A 763 -7.21 -26.83 -1.34
CA THR A 763 -7.79 -27.36 -0.10
C THR A 763 -8.74 -26.33 0.50
N SER A 764 -10.02 -26.68 0.67
CA SER A 764 -10.96 -25.86 1.45
C SER A 764 -10.56 -25.84 2.92
N ILE A 765 -11.04 -24.85 3.67
CA ILE A 765 -10.84 -24.77 5.12
C ILE A 765 -11.36 -26.04 5.82
N TYR A 766 -12.55 -26.52 5.46
CA TYR A 766 -13.10 -27.78 5.98
C TYR A 766 -12.20 -28.98 5.68
N ALA A 767 -11.74 -29.15 4.44
CA ALA A 767 -10.88 -30.26 4.08
C ALA A 767 -9.54 -30.23 4.85
N GLY A 768 -8.99 -29.04 5.08
CA GLY A 768 -7.80 -28.84 5.92
C GLY A 768 -8.03 -29.24 7.38
N ILE A 769 -9.14 -28.80 7.97
CA ILE A 769 -9.56 -29.14 9.34
C ILE A 769 -9.79 -30.65 9.46
N GLN A 770 -10.56 -31.24 8.54
CA GLN A 770 -10.85 -32.67 8.50
C GLN A 770 -9.56 -33.49 8.46
N SER A 771 -8.64 -33.16 7.56
CA SER A 771 -7.37 -33.87 7.45
C SER A 771 -6.58 -33.83 8.75
N ARG A 772 -6.54 -32.67 9.42
CA ARG A 772 -5.82 -32.50 10.69
C ARG A 772 -6.47 -33.28 11.83
N VAL A 773 -7.78 -33.20 11.96
CA VAL A 773 -8.54 -33.81 13.05
C VAL A 773 -8.58 -35.33 12.94
N GLU A 774 -8.85 -35.86 11.75
CA GLU A 774 -8.89 -37.31 11.51
C GLU A 774 -7.50 -37.94 11.69
N ALA A 775 -6.43 -37.25 11.28
CA ALA A 775 -5.06 -37.72 11.49
C ALA A 775 -4.68 -37.84 12.98
N ALA A 776 -5.33 -37.07 13.86
CA ALA A 776 -5.16 -37.13 15.30
C ALA A 776 -6.14 -38.10 15.99
N GLY A 777 -7.06 -38.72 15.25
CA GLY A 777 -8.06 -39.65 15.79
C GLY A 777 -9.34 -38.96 16.31
N GLY A 778 -9.52 -37.66 16.04
CA GLY A 778 -10.77 -36.94 16.28
C GLY A 778 -11.81 -37.23 15.20
N SER A 779 -12.88 -36.45 15.18
CA SER A 779 -13.94 -36.57 14.16
C SER A 779 -14.50 -35.21 13.76
N THR A 780 -14.76 -35.01 12.48
CA THR A 780 -15.44 -33.81 11.97
C THR A 780 -16.87 -34.11 11.50
N ALA A 781 -17.72 -33.10 11.55
CA ALA A 781 -19.00 -33.06 10.83
C ALA A 781 -19.12 -31.72 10.11
N LEU A 782 -19.60 -31.72 8.87
CA LEU A 782 -19.87 -30.51 8.10
C LEU A 782 -21.38 -30.24 8.08
N SER A 783 -21.79 -29.04 8.49
CA SER A 783 -23.18 -28.58 8.37
C SER A 783 -23.22 -27.06 8.30
N THR A 784 -23.61 -26.51 7.15
CA THR A 784 -23.72 -25.06 6.93
C THR A 784 -24.55 -24.37 8.02
N ASP A 785 -25.68 -24.95 8.41
CA ASP A 785 -26.62 -24.38 9.39
C ASP A 785 -26.25 -24.65 10.86
N GLY A 786 -25.13 -25.35 11.13
CA GLY A 786 -24.72 -25.72 12.48
C GLY A 786 -25.52 -26.88 13.09
N ASP A 787 -26.18 -27.68 12.25
CA ASP A 787 -26.90 -28.86 12.67
C ASP A 787 -25.96 -30.04 12.95
N PHE A 788 -26.27 -30.81 13.99
CA PHE A 788 -25.60 -32.07 14.27
C PHE A 788 -26.55 -33.05 14.96
N SER A 789 -26.25 -34.34 14.81
CA SER A 789 -27.01 -35.42 15.44
C SER A 789 -26.11 -36.26 16.35
N GLY A 790 -26.69 -36.81 17.42
CA GLY A 790 -25.95 -37.63 18.38
C GLY A 790 -25.24 -36.83 19.47
N THR A 791 -23.98 -37.18 19.75
CA THR A 791 -23.20 -36.55 20.82
C THR A 791 -22.80 -35.14 20.42
N ALA A 792 -22.91 -34.19 21.35
CA ALA A 792 -22.50 -32.80 21.09
C ALA A 792 -21.02 -32.71 20.69
N PRO A 793 -20.69 -31.82 19.72
CA PRO A 793 -19.30 -31.51 19.39
C PRO A 793 -18.62 -30.86 20.60
N ASP A 794 -17.31 -31.05 20.71
CA ASP A 794 -16.48 -30.39 21.72
C ASP A 794 -16.30 -28.90 21.39
N VAL A 795 -16.32 -28.55 20.10
CA VAL A 795 -16.21 -27.19 19.57
C VAL A 795 -16.90 -27.10 18.20
N ALA A 796 -17.49 -25.94 17.89
CA ALA A 796 -17.92 -25.60 16.54
C ALA A 796 -16.98 -24.54 15.95
N ILE A 797 -16.51 -24.81 14.73
CA ILE A 797 -15.75 -23.85 13.91
C ILE A 797 -16.70 -23.33 12.84
N VAL A 798 -17.02 -22.04 12.85
CA VAL A 798 -17.95 -21.44 11.90
C VAL A 798 -17.15 -20.57 10.94
N VAL A 799 -17.15 -20.94 9.67
CA VAL A 799 -16.45 -20.23 8.59
C VAL A 799 -17.47 -19.46 7.77
N PHE A 800 -17.39 -18.14 7.81
CA PHE A 800 -18.37 -17.25 7.19
C PHE A 800 -17.72 -15.95 6.75
N GLY A 801 -18.42 -15.16 5.94
CA GLY A 801 -17.82 -13.95 5.40
C GLY A 801 -18.50 -13.40 4.16
N GLU A 802 -17.85 -12.40 3.56
CA GLU A 802 -18.29 -11.81 2.31
C GLU A 802 -18.31 -12.85 1.18
N SER A 803 -19.21 -12.67 0.21
CA SER A 803 -19.15 -13.39 -1.07
C SER A 803 -18.09 -12.76 -1.97
N PRO A 804 -17.51 -13.48 -2.95
CA PRO A 804 -16.57 -12.89 -3.90
C PRO A 804 -17.13 -11.66 -4.63
N TYR A 805 -16.31 -10.63 -4.76
CA TYR A 805 -16.59 -9.40 -5.50
C TYR A 805 -15.29 -8.84 -6.09
N ALA A 806 -15.40 -7.98 -7.10
CA ALA A 806 -14.30 -7.17 -7.61
C ALA A 806 -14.82 -5.79 -8.07
N GLU A 807 -13.99 -4.76 -7.88
CA GLU A 807 -14.26 -3.37 -8.31
C GLU A 807 -15.55 -2.81 -7.71
N GLY A 808 -16.22 -1.86 -8.38
CA GLY A 808 -17.43 -1.23 -7.86
C GLY A 808 -18.60 -2.17 -7.51
N ALA A 809 -18.59 -3.44 -7.95
CA ALA A 809 -19.58 -4.43 -7.48
C ALA A 809 -19.42 -4.77 -6.00
N GLY A 810 -18.24 -4.50 -5.43
CA GLY A 810 -17.94 -4.62 -4.01
C GLY A 810 -18.08 -3.32 -3.22
N ASP A 811 -18.45 -2.20 -3.82
CA ASP A 811 -18.61 -0.95 -3.07
C ASP A 811 -19.76 -1.08 -2.06
N LEU A 812 -19.54 -0.55 -0.85
CA LEU A 812 -20.51 -0.60 0.25
C LEU A 812 -20.98 0.80 0.64
N ASP A 813 -22.25 0.92 1.03
CA ASP A 813 -22.77 2.12 1.70
C ASP A 813 -22.56 2.07 3.22
N THR A 814 -22.19 0.91 3.75
CA THR A 814 -21.95 0.65 5.17
C THR A 814 -21.03 -0.55 5.36
N ILE A 815 -20.20 -0.49 6.39
CA ILE A 815 -19.33 -1.59 6.82
C ILE A 815 -20.03 -2.57 7.78
N GLU A 816 -21.33 -2.43 8.04
CA GLU A 816 -22.06 -3.44 8.83
C GLU A 816 -22.10 -4.79 8.10
N TYR A 817 -21.51 -5.83 8.70
CA TYR A 817 -21.56 -7.17 8.12
C TYR A 817 -22.99 -7.71 8.07
N GLN A 818 -23.43 -8.21 6.90
CA GLN A 818 -24.78 -8.78 6.71
C GLN A 818 -25.92 -7.87 7.22
N ARG A 819 -25.87 -6.58 6.86
CA ARG A 819 -26.96 -5.64 7.15
C ARG A 819 -28.31 -6.20 6.69
N GLY A 820 -29.32 -6.12 7.55
CA GLY A 820 -30.68 -6.61 7.30
C GLY A 820 -30.85 -8.12 7.48
N ASN A 821 -30.00 -8.96 6.87
CA ASN A 821 -30.09 -10.42 6.97
C ASN A 821 -28.86 -11.04 7.67
N LYS A 822 -28.91 -11.06 9.00
CA LYS A 822 -27.86 -11.57 9.90
C LYS A 822 -27.82 -13.10 9.99
N ALA A 823 -27.74 -13.79 8.85
CA ALA A 823 -27.83 -15.25 8.78
C ALA A 823 -26.68 -15.95 9.52
N ASP A 824 -25.44 -15.47 9.37
CA ASP A 824 -24.29 -16.11 10.03
C ASP A 824 -24.30 -15.87 11.54
N LEU A 825 -24.70 -14.67 11.98
CA LEU A 825 -24.92 -14.39 13.40
C LEU A 825 -25.92 -15.35 14.03
N GLN A 826 -27.02 -15.68 13.32
CA GLN A 826 -28.00 -16.65 13.81
C GLN A 826 -27.40 -18.05 14.01
N VAL A 827 -26.48 -18.48 13.14
CA VAL A 827 -25.75 -19.74 13.30
C VAL A 827 -24.84 -19.69 14.54
N LEU A 828 -24.07 -18.61 14.70
CA LEU A 828 -23.18 -18.39 15.85
C LEU A 828 -23.97 -18.41 17.18
N GLU A 829 -25.05 -17.63 17.26
CA GLU A 829 -25.91 -17.55 18.44
C GLU A 829 -26.61 -18.88 18.74
N SER A 830 -27.09 -19.58 17.72
CA SER A 830 -27.73 -20.90 17.87
C SER A 830 -26.78 -21.90 18.54
N LEU A 831 -25.53 -21.95 18.11
CA LEU A 831 -24.50 -22.82 18.69
C LEU A 831 -24.12 -22.41 20.12
N ARG A 832 -23.92 -21.11 20.37
CA ARG A 832 -23.66 -20.57 21.71
C ARG A 832 -24.79 -20.87 22.69
N ASN A 833 -26.05 -20.68 22.28
CA ASN A 833 -27.24 -20.95 23.09
C ASN A 833 -27.39 -22.43 23.47
N ARG A 834 -26.76 -23.33 22.70
CA ARG A 834 -26.70 -24.77 23.00
C ARG A 834 -25.50 -25.14 23.88
N GLY A 835 -24.71 -24.16 24.32
CA GLY A 835 -23.54 -24.34 25.19
C GLY A 835 -22.31 -24.89 24.47
N ILE A 836 -22.23 -24.75 23.15
CA ILE A 836 -21.10 -25.22 22.35
C ILE A 836 -20.10 -24.07 22.20
N PRO A 837 -18.80 -24.27 22.48
CA PRO A 837 -17.78 -23.26 22.21
C PRO A 837 -17.68 -22.97 20.71
N VAL A 838 -17.62 -21.68 20.34
CA VAL A 838 -17.63 -21.24 18.94
C VAL A 838 -16.30 -20.56 18.59
N VAL A 839 -15.63 -21.07 17.57
CA VAL A 839 -14.47 -20.44 16.93
C VAL A 839 -14.91 -19.92 15.57
N SER A 840 -14.86 -18.60 15.38
CA SER A 840 -15.22 -17.93 14.14
C SER A 840 -13.99 -17.76 13.24
N ILE A 841 -14.10 -18.18 11.99
CA ILE A 841 -13.13 -17.92 10.93
C ILE A 841 -13.81 -17.00 9.91
N PHE A 842 -13.40 -15.74 9.89
CA PHE A 842 -14.04 -14.69 9.10
C PHE A 842 -13.30 -14.44 7.79
N LEU A 843 -13.99 -14.66 6.67
CA LEU A 843 -13.51 -14.42 5.31
C LEU A 843 -13.96 -13.03 4.85
N THR A 844 -13.02 -12.14 4.56
CA THR A 844 -13.37 -10.76 4.19
C THR A 844 -12.26 -10.10 3.40
N GLY A 845 -12.64 -9.20 2.50
CA GLY A 845 -11.70 -8.37 1.78
C GLY A 845 -11.31 -7.08 2.51
N ARG A 846 -11.83 -6.82 3.71
CA ARG A 846 -11.71 -5.54 4.43
C ARG A 846 -12.14 -5.65 5.89
N PRO A 847 -11.79 -4.69 6.75
CA PRO A 847 -12.45 -4.55 8.04
C PRO A 847 -13.96 -4.32 7.85
N LEU A 848 -14.76 -5.03 8.65
CA LEU A 848 -16.21 -4.84 8.74
C LEU A 848 -16.62 -4.73 10.21
N TRP A 849 -17.71 -4.02 10.46
CA TRP A 849 -18.29 -3.92 11.80
C TRP A 849 -19.02 -5.22 12.14
N VAL A 850 -18.40 -5.99 13.04
CA VAL A 850 -18.78 -7.37 13.41
C VAL A 850 -18.94 -7.54 14.93
N ASN A 851 -19.34 -6.48 15.66
CA ASN A 851 -19.46 -6.53 17.13
C ASN A 851 -20.42 -7.63 17.60
N SER A 852 -21.54 -7.84 16.89
CA SER A 852 -22.51 -8.88 17.22
C SER A 852 -21.91 -10.28 17.09
N GLU A 853 -21.17 -10.51 16.00
CA GLU A 853 -20.52 -11.78 15.71
C GLU A 853 -19.35 -12.03 16.68
N LEU A 854 -18.60 -10.99 17.06
CA LEU A 854 -17.58 -11.04 18.12
C LEU A 854 -18.19 -11.46 19.46
N ASN A 855 -19.33 -10.86 19.88
CA ASN A 855 -20.04 -11.23 21.10
C ASN A 855 -20.52 -12.70 21.07
N ALA A 856 -20.90 -13.21 19.90
CA ALA A 856 -21.32 -14.58 19.69
C ALA A 856 -20.16 -15.60 19.54
N SER A 857 -18.90 -15.15 19.64
CA SER A 857 -17.72 -16.00 19.41
C SER A 857 -16.88 -16.17 20.68
N ASN A 858 -16.35 -17.37 20.93
CA ASN A 858 -15.31 -17.59 21.94
C ASN A 858 -13.92 -17.22 21.42
N ALA A 859 -13.64 -17.50 20.14
CA ALA A 859 -12.47 -16.98 19.45
C ALA A 859 -12.88 -16.46 18.07
N PHE A 860 -12.19 -15.44 17.57
CA PHE A 860 -12.49 -14.81 16.29
C PHE A 860 -11.18 -14.59 15.53
N VAL A 861 -11.06 -15.26 14.39
CA VAL A 861 -9.90 -15.22 13.49
C VAL A 861 -10.33 -14.57 12.20
N VAL A 862 -9.61 -13.54 11.79
CA VAL A 862 -9.73 -12.95 10.45
C VAL A 862 -8.79 -13.72 9.53
N ALA A 863 -9.36 -14.42 8.55
CA ALA A 863 -8.61 -15.18 7.57
C ALA A 863 -8.44 -14.44 6.24
N TRP A 864 -9.05 -13.26 6.12
CA TRP A 864 -9.07 -12.45 4.90
C TRP A 864 -9.63 -13.26 3.71
N LEU A 865 -8.93 -13.27 2.58
CA LEU A 865 -9.19 -14.13 1.44
C LEU A 865 -7.95 -15.02 1.22
N PRO A 866 -7.85 -16.19 1.88
CA PRO A 866 -6.63 -16.99 1.96
C PRO A 866 -6.21 -17.73 0.68
N GLY A 867 -7.01 -17.72 -0.38
CA GLY A 867 -6.66 -18.38 -1.65
C GLY A 867 -6.75 -19.91 -1.59
N SER A 868 -5.89 -20.64 -2.33
CA SER A 868 -6.11 -22.08 -2.57
C SER A 868 -5.72 -23.00 -1.41
N GLU A 869 -5.00 -22.50 -0.40
CA GLU A 869 -4.34 -23.31 0.62
C GLU A 869 -5.01 -23.23 2.01
N GLY A 870 -6.32 -23.49 2.06
CA GLY A 870 -7.13 -23.40 3.29
C GLY A 870 -6.66 -24.27 4.46
N ALA A 871 -5.80 -25.28 4.21
CA ALA A 871 -5.12 -26.03 5.26
C ALA A 871 -4.18 -25.18 6.13
N GLY A 872 -3.75 -24.01 5.66
CA GLY A 872 -3.00 -23.04 6.48
C GLY A 872 -3.79 -22.53 7.69
N VAL A 873 -5.12 -22.46 7.59
CA VAL A 873 -5.99 -22.13 8.73
C VAL A 873 -5.90 -23.22 9.81
N ALA A 874 -6.02 -24.48 9.41
CA ALA A 874 -5.92 -25.63 10.31
C ALA A 874 -4.52 -25.76 10.93
N ASP A 875 -3.47 -25.31 10.24
CA ASP A 875 -2.11 -25.30 10.77
C ASP A 875 -1.97 -24.43 12.01
N VAL A 876 -2.68 -23.31 12.08
CA VAL A 876 -2.58 -22.36 13.19
C VAL A 876 -3.54 -22.77 14.30
N ILE A 877 -4.82 -22.99 14.00
CA ILE A 877 -5.86 -23.14 15.04
C ILE A 877 -5.82 -24.48 15.81
N PHE A 878 -5.06 -25.47 15.33
CA PHE A 878 -4.90 -26.78 15.99
C PHE A 878 -3.48 -27.06 16.47
N LYS A 879 -3.39 -27.68 17.65
CA LYS A 879 -2.17 -28.31 18.16
C LYS A 879 -1.71 -29.46 17.25
N LYS A 880 -0.44 -29.83 17.41
CA LYS A 880 0.13 -31.11 16.93
C LYS A 880 -0.47 -32.28 17.70
N VAL A 881 -0.33 -33.47 17.12
CA VAL A 881 -0.79 -34.74 17.73
C VAL A 881 -0.09 -35.00 19.07
N ASP A 882 1.12 -34.48 19.27
CA ASP A 882 1.86 -34.55 20.53
C ASP A 882 1.41 -33.51 21.57
N GLY A 883 0.41 -32.68 21.26
CA GLY A 883 -0.13 -31.64 22.12
C GLY A 883 0.61 -30.30 22.06
N ASN A 884 1.71 -30.19 21.32
CA ASN A 884 2.45 -28.93 21.18
C ASN A 884 1.78 -27.97 20.18
N ILE A 885 2.07 -26.68 20.29
CA ILE A 885 1.65 -25.68 19.29
C ILE A 885 2.24 -26.06 17.93
N ASN A 886 1.40 -26.01 16.88
CA ASN A 886 1.85 -26.27 15.53
C ASN A 886 2.54 -25.03 14.95
N TYR A 887 1.76 -23.97 14.79
CA TYR A 887 2.17 -22.59 14.51
C TYR A 887 1.35 -21.65 15.39
N ASP A 888 1.91 -20.51 15.77
CA ASP A 888 1.20 -19.42 16.44
C ASP A 888 0.74 -18.38 15.40
N PHE A 889 -0.16 -17.48 15.79
CA PHE A 889 -0.55 -16.31 15.03
C PHE A 889 0.59 -15.29 14.99
N THR A 890 0.99 -14.91 13.78
CA THR A 890 1.97 -13.84 13.56
C THR A 890 1.34 -12.62 12.89
N GLY A 891 0.19 -12.79 12.23
CA GLY A 891 -0.48 -11.72 11.53
C GLY A 891 -0.87 -10.58 12.47
N ARG A 892 -0.75 -9.36 11.95
CA ARG A 892 -1.17 -8.11 12.60
C ARG A 892 -2.03 -7.31 11.64
N LEU A 893 -3.02 -6.59 12.14
CA LEU A 893 -3.88 -5.76 11.31
C LEU A 893 -3.06 -4.73 10.50
N SER A 894 -3.09 -4.82 9.17
CA SER A 894 -2.62 -3.74 8.27
C SER A 894 -3.71 -2.70 7.96
N TYR A 895 -4.89 -2.89 8.56
CA TYR A 895 -6.04 -1.98 8.49
C TYR A 895 -6.69 -1.88 9.87
N SER A 896 -7.10 -0.69 10.25
CA SER A 896 -7.76 -0.42 11.52
C SER A 896 -9.16 -1.04 11.56
N TRP A 897 -9.50 -1.70 12.67
CA TRP A 897 -10.80 -2.36 12.79
C TRP A 897 -11.86 -1.43 13.38
N PRO A 898 -13.03 -1.26 12.73
CA PRO A 898 -14.04 -0.30 13.14
C PRO A 898 -14.74 -0.70 14.46
N LYS A 899 -14.99 0.29 15.32
CA LYS A 899 -15.78 0.17 16.56
C LYS A 899 -17.27 0.36 16.32
N ARG A 900 -17.61 1.17 15.32
CA ARG A 900 -18.97 1.54 14.92
C ARG A 900 -19.13 1.31 13.42
N SER A 901 -20.36 1.10 12.98
CA SER A 901 -20.69 0.85 11.58
C SER A 901 -20.58 2.06 10.65
N ASP A 902 -20.35 3.26 11.20
CA ASP A 902 -20.20 4.52 10.46
C ASP A 902 -18.72 4.91 10.21
N GLN A 903 -17.77 4.15 10.75
CA GLN A 903 -16.33 4.37 10.60
C GLN A 903 -15.79 3.79 9.29
N LEU A 904 -16.26 4.32 8.15
CA LEU A 904 -15.86 3.88 6.81
C LEU A 904 -14.39 4.25 6.49
N ALA A 905 -13.98 5.45 6.89
CA ALA A 905 -12.61 5.94 6.81
C ALA A 905 -12.06 6.06 8.22
N LEU A 906 -11.27 5.08 8.64
CA LEU A 906 -10.67 5.01 9.96
C LEU A 906 -9.22 4.57 9.78
N ASN A 907 -8.27 5.48 9.94
CA ASN A 907 -6.89 5.18 9.63
C ASN A 907 -5.95 5.58 10.76
N ARG A 908 -4.86 4.84 10.90
CA ARG A 908 -3.73 5.19 11.75
C ARG A 908 -3.28 6.63 11.46
N ASN A 909 -3.01 7.37 12.53
CA ASN A 909 -2.62 8.78 12.56
C ASN A 909 -3.73 9.80 12.28
N ASP A 910 -4.99 9.37 12.10
CA ASP A 910 -6.13 10.28 12.08
C ASP A 910 -6.28 10.98 13.45
N SER A 911 -6.73 12.23 13.46
CA SER A 911 -6.84 13.02 14.71
C SER A 911 -7.90 12.49 15.68
N ASP A 912 -8.91 11.80 15.17
CA ASP A 912 -10.05 11.22 15.88
C ASP A 912 -10.02 9.67 15.82
N TYR A 913 -8.81 9.12 15.80
CA TYR A 913 -8.57 7.68 15.71
C TYR A 913 -9.14 6.90 16.91
N ASP A 914 -10.33 6.32 16.73
CA ASP A 914 -11.07 5.55 17.75
C ASP A 914 -11.47 4.14 17.24
N PRO A 915 -10.49 3.26 16.94
CA PRO A 915 -10.76 1.90 16.47
C PRO A 915 -11.24 0.97 17.60
N LEU A 916 -11.87 -0.15 17.22
CA LEU A 916 -12.07 -1.29 18.14
C LEU A 916 -10.74 -2.03 18.33
N PHE A 917 -10.07 -2.33 17.23
CA PHE A 917 -8.73 -2.89 17.20
C PHE A 917 -7.85 -1.97 16.34
N PRO A 918 -6.82 -1.34 16.90
CA PRO A 918 -5.97 -0.44 16.14
C PRO A 918 -5.14 -1.20 15.09
N TYR A 919 -4.62 -0.47 14.12
CA TYR A 919 -3.56 -0.92 13.23
C TYR A 919 -2.43 -1.58 14.05
N GLY A 920 -1.91 -2.69 13.56
CA GLY A 920 -0.89 -3.49 14.22
C GLY A 920 -1.42 -4.41 15.32
N PHE A 921 -2.72 -4.42 15.63
CA PHE A 921 -3.30 -5.36 16.59
C PHE A 921 -3.34 -6.79 16.06
N GLY A 922 -3.19 -7.77 16.94
CA GLY A 922 -3.38 -9.19 16.65
C GLY A 922 -2.85 -10.02 17.81
N LEU A 923 -3.70 -10.83 18.43
CA LEU A 923 -3.33 -11.68 19.56
C LEU A 923 -2.45 -12.85 19.09
N THR A 924 -1.62 -13.34 20.01
CA THR A 924 -0.89 -14.60 19.95
C THR A 924 -1.39 -15.57 21.02
N TYR A 925 -0.89 -16.81 21.04
CA TYR A 925 -1.26 -17.76 22.09
C TYR A 925 -0.72 -17.42 23.49
N ASP A 926 0.29 -16.55 23.57
CA ASP A 926 0.85 -16.08 24.84
C ASP A 926 0.08 -14.86 25.41
N ASP A 927 -0.79 -14.23 24.62
CA ASP A 927 -1.57 -13.07 25.03
C ASP A 927 -2.81 -13.45 25.84
N THR A 928 -3.22 -12.55 26.73
CA THR A 928 -4.49 -12.68 27.46
C THR A 928 -5.55 -11.83 26.78
N ASP A 929 -6.59 -12.48 26.26
CA ASP A 929 -7.77 -11.79 25.72
C ASP A 929 -8.53 -11.04 26.84
N THR A 930 -8.69 -9.72 26.67
CA THR A 930 -9.43 -8.85 27.58
C THR A 930 -10.74 -8.32 27.00
N LEU A 931 -11.11 -8.72 25.78
CA LEU A 931 -12.33 -8.28 25.12
C LEU A 931 -13.56 -8.90 25.81
N SER A 932 -14.57 -8.09 26.08
CA SER A 932 -15.83 -8.56 26.67
C SER A 932 -16.81 -9.08 25.61
N ASP A 933 -17.77 -9.90 26.03
CA ASP A 933 -18.87 -10.43 25.20
C ASP A 933 -20.08 -9.46 25.13
N ASP A 934 -19.90 -8.17 25.45
CA ASP A 934 -20.95 -7.16 25.56
C ASP A 934 -20.68 -5.88 24.72
N LEU A 935 -19.95 -6.04 23.62
CA LEU A 935 -19.68 -4.94 22.69
C LEU A 935 -20.99 -4.29 22.19
N PRO A 936 -21.02 -2.97 21.96
CA PRO A 936 -22.20 -2.30 21.42
C PRO A 936 -22.61 -2.90 20.07
N THR A 937 -23.85 -3.35 19.97
CA THR A 937 -24.45 -3.93 18.75
C THR A 937 -25.54 -3.06 18.13
N ALA A 938 -25.84 -1.92 18.76
CA ALA A 938 -26.67 -0.90 18.14
C ALA A 938 -25.81 -0.13 17.13
N VAL A 939 -26.36 0.06 15.92
CA VAL A 939 -25.84 1.04 14.95
C VAL A 939 -25.80 2.40 15.67
N GLY A 940 -24.60 2.86 16.02
CA GLY A 940 -24.41 3.99 16.93
C GLY A 940 -23.99 5.27 16.23
N GLY A 941 -24.73 6.37 16.45
CA GLY A 941 -24.14 7.71 16.65
C GLY A 941 -24.21 8.77 15.54
N SER A 942 -25.31 9.51 15.46
CA SER A 942 -25.37 10.97 15.14
C SER A 942 -24.79 11.52 13.83
N GLY A 943 -24.65 10.70 12.78
CA GLY A 943 -24.21 11.17 11.48
C GLY A 943 -24.53 10.18 10.37
N GLU A 944 -25.77 9.71 10.30
CA GLU A 944 -26.23 8.91 9.17
C GLU A 944 -26.04 9.71 7.87
N THR A 945 -25.10 9.28 7.04
CA THR A 945 -25.29 9.38 5.58
C THR A 945 -25.97 8.10 5.10
N ILE A 946 -27.01 7.66 5.81
CA ILE A 946 -28.12 7.00 5.13
C ILE A 946 -28.61 8.04 4.12
N LEU A 947 -28.88 7.65 2.88
CA LEU A 947 -29.45 8.52 1.84
C LEU A 947 -30.87 8.95 2.24
N THR A 948 -30.96 9.75 3.29
CA THR A 948 -32.16 10.34 3.84
C THR A 948 -32.63 11.38 2.83
N ARG A 949 -33.77 11.11 2.21
CA ARG A 949 -34.36 12.01 1.21
C ARG A 949 -35.16 13.07 1.94
N VAL A 950 -34.68 14.31 1.87
CA VAL A 950 -35.39 15.47 2.44
C VAL A 950 -36.67 15.69 1.66
N ILE A 951 -37.79 15.76 2.36
CA ILE A 951 -39.12 16.01 1.80
C ILE A 951 -39.55 17.43 2.21
N PRO A 952 -39.85 18.32 1.24
CA PRO A 952 -40.17 18.04 -0.17
C PRO A 952 -38.96 17.78 -1.09
N GLY A 953 -39.10 16.84 -2.04
CA GLY A 953 -38.01 16.44 -2.95
C GLY A 953 -38.42 15.38 -3.99
N ILE A 954 -37.51 15.07 -4.92
CA ILE A 954 -37.62 13.94 -5.87
C ILE A 954 -36.76 12.77 -5.34
N ILE A 955 -37.29 11.56 -5.45
CA ILE A 955 -36.65 10.30 -5.10
C ILE A 955 -36.67 9.44 -6.36
N GLU A 956 -35.51 9.15 -6.95
CA GLU A 956 -35.40 8.17 -8.04
C GLU A 956 -35.80 6.78 -7.50
N ALA A 957 -36.51 5.99 -8.30
CA ALA A 957 -37.10 4.74 -7.84
C ALA A 957 -36.04 3.69 -7.50
N GLU A 958 -34.88 3.72 -8.16
CA GLU A 958 -33.72 2.89 -7.90
C GLU A 958 -32.92 3.32 -6.65
N HIS A 959 -33.23 4.50 -6.08
CA HIS A 959 -32.58 5.02 -4.87
C HIS A 959 -33.27 4.57 -3.58
N TYR A 960 -33.70 3.30 -3.53
CA TYR A 960 -34.27 2.69 -2.33
C TYR A 960 -33.18 2.39 -1.28
N ALA A 961 -33.56 2.46 0.00
CA ALA A 961 -32.75 2.04 1.14
C ALA A 961 -32.81 0.51 1.39
N ALA A 962 -33.88 -0.16 0.94
CA ALA A 962 -34.00 -1.62 0.92
C ALA A 962 -35.05 -2.03 -0.14
N MET A 963 -34.97 -3.25 -0.66
CA MET A 963 -35.96 -3.79 -1.57
C MET A 963 -36.09 -5.31 -1.46
N SER A 964 -37.14 -5.86 -2.07
CA SER A 964 -37.30 -7.29 -2.29
C SER A 964 -37.93 -7.55 -3.66
N GLY A 965 -37.28 -8.41 -4.44
CA GLY A 965 -37.85 -9.05 -5.64
C GLY A 965 -37.86 -8.22 -6.93
N ILE A 966 -37.51 -6.93 -6.87
CA ILE A 966 -37.46 -6.04 -8.02
C ILE A 966 -36.14 -6.15 -8.80
N GLN A 967 -36.12 -5.63 -10.03
CA GLN A 967 -34.90 -5.39 -10.79
C GLN A 967 -34.87 -3.95 -11.32
N THR A 968 -33.73 -3.52 -11.84
CA THR A 968 -33.54 -2.21 -12.43
C THR A 968 -33.17 -2.32 -13.91
N GLU A 969 -33.63 -1.38 -14.73
CA GLU A 969 -33.30 -1.30 -16.15
C GLU A 969 -33.11 0.17 -16.59
N GLY A 970 -32.40 0.40 -17.70
CA GLY A 970 -32.24 1.75 -18.25
C GLY A 970 -33.58 2.33 -18.70
N THR A 971 -33.87 3.57 -18.32
CA THR A 971 -35.14 4.23 -18.66
C THR A 971 -35.06 5.04 -19.95
N SER A 972 -36.14 5.06 -20.73
CA SER A 972 -36.32 5.99 -21.85
C SER A 972 -37.14 7.24 -21.48
N ASP A 973 -37.46 7.43 -20.20
CA ASP A 973 -38.18 8.61 -19.73
C ASP A 973 -37.35 9.89 -19.94
N ILE A 974 -38.04 11.03 -19.90
CA ILE A 974 -37.41 12.34 -19.96
C ILE A 974 -36.51 12.52 -18.73
N GLY A 975 -35.21 12.65 -18.96
CA GLY A 975 -34.18 12.72 -17.92
C GLY A 975 -33.14 11.61 -18.03
N GLY A 976 -33.45 10.51 -18.71
CA GLY A 976 -32.59 9.32 -18.71
C GLY A 976 -32.50 8.70 -17.31
N GLY A 977 -31.48 7.87 -17.08
CA GLY A 977 -31.27 7.19 -15.81
C GLY A 977 -31.72 5.72 -15.83
N VAL A 978 -32.13 5.23 -14.67
CA VAL A 978 -32.55 3.85 -14.43
C VAL A 978 -33.97 3.90 -13.86
N ASN A 979 -34.77 2.87 -14.11
CA ASN A 979 -36.06 2.69 -13.45
C ASN A 979 -36.12 1.34 -12.73
N VAL A 980 -37.03 1.22 -11.78
CA VAL A 980 -37.42 -0.07 -11.21
C VAL A 980 -38.42 -0.75 -12.14
N GLY A 981 -38.24 -2.05 -12.35
CA GLY A 981 -39.12 -2.89 -13.14
C GLY A 981 -39.08 -4.36 -12.71
N TYR A 982 -39.65 -5.24 -13.54
CA TYR A 982 -39.79 -6.68 -13.25
C TYR A 982 -40.56 -7.00 -11.96
N VAL A 983 -41.44 -6.08 -11.56
CA VAL A 983 -42.17 -6.15 -10.30
C VAL A 983 -43.22 -7.27 -10.31
N ASN A 984 -43.18 -8.13 -9.31
CA ASN A 984 -44.16 -9.16 -9.00
C ASN A 984 -45.00 -8.78 -7.78
N THR A 985 -46.19 -9.37 -7.65
CA THR A 985 -47.00 -9.22 -6.44
C THR A 985 -46.24 -9.68 -5.19
N GLY A 986 -46.12 -8.81 -4.19
CA GLY A 986 -45.39 -9.07 -2.94
C GLY A 986 -43.98 -8.47 -2.89
N ASP A 987 -43.47 -7.97 -4.02
CA ASP A 987 -42.22 -7.21 -4.07
C ASP A 987 -42.39 -5.85 -3.38
N TRP A 988 -41.31 -5.25 -2.91
CA TRP A 988 -41.38 -3.95 -2.25
C TRP A 988 -40.07 -3.16 -2.33
N LEU A 989 -40.19 -1.85 -2.14
CA LEU A 989 -39.12 -0.86 -2.07
C LEU A 989 -39.29 -0.05 -0.78
N GLU A 990 -38.22 0.26 -0.06
CA GLU A 990 -38.22 1.11 1.12
C GLU A 990 -37.28 2.29 0.95
N TYR A 991 -37.66 3.44 1.48
CA TYR A 991 -36.92 4.70 1.43
C TYR A 991 -36.92 5.32 2.83
N ARG A 992 -35.81 5.96 3.20
CA ARG A 992 -35.73 6.79 4.40
C ARG A 992 -35.97 8.23 4.01
N ILE A 993 -37.03 8.83 4.54
CA ILE A 993 -37.44 10.20 4.25
C ILE A 993 -37.34 11.06 5.51
N ASP A 994 -36.85 12.29 5.38
CA ASP A 994 -36.91 13.30 6.45
C ASP A 994 -37.90 14.39 6.06
N VAL A 995 -39.04 14.41 6.72
CA VAL A 995 -40.14 15.33 6.39
C VAL A 995 -39.96 16.62 7.17
N ALA A 996 -39.69 17.71 6.45
CA ALA A 996 -39.33 19.00 7.06
C ALA A 996 -40.39 19.57 8.01
N SER A 997 -41.67 19.28 7.78
CA SER A 997 -42.78 19.74 8.62
C SER A 997 -43.97 18.81 8.52
N ALA A 998 -44.63 18.52 9.64
CA ALA A 998 -45.88 17.76 9.61
C ALA A 998 -46.92 18.51 8.79
N GLY A 999 -47.63 17.82 7.91
CA GLY A 999 -48.58 18.45 7.01
C GLY A 999 -49.05 17.52 5.90
N ARG A 1000 -49.76 18.13 4.95
CA ARG A 1000 -50.33 17.40 3.81
C ARG A 1000 -49.41 17.54 2.60
N TYR A 1001 -49.07 16.41 2.02
CA TYR A 1001 -48.12 16.30 0.92
C TYR A 1001 -48.78 15.65 -0.29
N MET A 1002 -48.47 16.17 -1.47
CA MET A 1002 -48.73 15.50 -2.74
C MET A 1002 -47.55 14.58 -3.05
N ILE A 1003 -47.82 13.30 -3.26
CA ILE A 1003 -46.87 12.35 -3.84
C ILE A 1003 -47.27 12.16 -5.30
N GLU A 1004 -46.33 12.35 -6.21
CA GLU A 1004 -46.44 11.97 -7.61
C GLU A 1004 -45.55 10.76 -7.89
N TYR A 1005 -46.07 9.79 -8.64
CA TYR A 1005 -45.38 8.57 -9.05
C TYR A 1005 -45.24 8.57 -10.57
N ARG A 1006 -44.03 8.40 -11.08
CA ARG A 1006 -43.75 8.29 -12.52
C ARG A 1006 -43.72 6.82 -12.93
N LEU A 1007 -44.76 6.36 -13.62
CA LEU A 1007 -45.09 4.95 -13.79
C LEU A 1007 -45.27 4.55 -15.26
N ALA A 1008 -45.00 3.29 -15.59
CA ALA A 1008 -45.28 2.70 -16.91
C ALA A 1008 -45.76 1.24 -16.78
N SER A 1009 -46.59 0.77 -17.72
CA SER A 1009 -47.05 -0.62 -17.80
C SER A 1009 -47.54 -0.95 -19.21
N ASP A 1010 -47.19 -2.11 -19.73
CA ASP A 1010 -47.64 -2.58 -21.07
C ASP A 1010 -49.00 -3.29 -21.05
N VAL A 1011 -49.49 -3.69 -19.87
CA VAL A 1011 -50.71 -4.50 -19.73
C VAL A 1011 -51.67 -4.01 -18.64
N GLY A 1012 -51.28 -2.97 -17.89
CA GLY A 1012 -51.97 -2.52 -16.69
C GLY A 1012 -51.68 -3.41 -15.46
N SER A 1013 -51.92 -2.88 -14.27
CA SER A 1013 -51.63 -3.54 -13.00
C SER A 1013 -52.62 -3.17 -11.89
N SER A 1014 -52.81 -4.11 -10.94
CA SER A 1014 -53.44 -3.81 -9.65
C SER A 1014 -52.61 -2.84 -8.78
N GLY A 1015 -51.38 -2.51 -9.20
CA GLY A 1015 -50.53 -1.44 -8.68
C GLY A 1015 -49.87 -1.75 -7.34
N PHE A 1016 -49.77 -0.76 -6.47
CA PHE A 1016 -49.02 -0.83 -5.22
C PHE A 1016 -49.69 -0.05 -4.09
N SER A 1017 -49.33 -0.39 -2.86
CA SER A 1017 -49.62 0.38 -1.65
C SER A 1017 -48.39 1.21 -1.27
N THR A 1018 -48.61 2.45 -0.87
CA THR A 1018 -47.58 3.30 -0.24
C THR A 1018 -47.83 3.31 1.25
N LEU A 1019 -46.86 2.84 2.02
CA LEU A 1019 -46.91 2.81 3.48
C LEU A 1019 -45.89 3.77 4.06
N VAL A 1020 -46.22 4.40 5.18
CA VAL A 1020 -45.28 5.20 5.98
C VAL A 1020 -45.25 4.63 7.38
N ASP A 1021 -44.07 4.20 7.83
CA ASP A 1021 -43.86 3.48 9.09
C ASP A 1021 -44.82 2.29 9.28
N GLY A 1022 -45.07 1.58 8.18
CA GLY A 1022 -45.95 0.41 8.15
C GLY A 1022 -47.45 0.72 8.10
N VAL A 1023 -47.85 1.99 8.04
CA VAL A 1023 -49.25 2.42 7.88
C VAL A 1023 -49.52 2.72 6.41
N GLU A 1024 -50.49 2.05 5.79
CA GLU A 1024 -50.89 2.34 4.40
C GLU A 1024 -51.50 3.75 4.30
N MET A 1025 -50.84 4.60 3.51
CA MET A 1025 -51.22 5.99 3.28
C MET A 1025 -51.95 6.18 1.95
N ASP A 1026 -51.59 5.37 0.96
CA ASP A 1026 -52.11 5.46 -0.41
C ASP A 1026 -52.07 4.09 -1.10
N ARG A 1027 -52.91 3.93 -2.12
CA ARG A 1027 -52.99 2.73 -2.96
C ARG A 1027 -53.29 3.12 -4.40
N GLN A 1028 -52.37 2.82 -5.30
CA GLN A 1028 -52.48 3.12 -6.72
C GLN A 1028 -52.86 1.88 -7.53
N THR A 1029 -53.62 2.10 -8.61
CA THR A 1029 -53.84 1.12 -9.68
C THR A 1029 -53.35 1.72 -10.98
N LEU A 1030 -52.74 0.92 -11.84
CA LEU A 1030 -52.13 1.41 -13.08
C LEU A 1030 -52.88 0.85 -14.30
N GLU A 1031 -53.37 1.72 -15.17
CA GLU A 1031 -53.90 1.29 -16.47
C GLU A 1031 -52.74 1.03 -17.46
N ASP A 1032 -53.00 0.28 -18.53
CA ASP A 1032 -52.06 0.09 -19.64
C ASP A 1032 -51.64 1.46 -20.21
N THR A 1033 -50.34 1.76 -20.13
CA THR A 1033 -49.75 3.01 -20.60
C THR A 1033 -49.23 2.92 -22.04
N GLY A 1034 -49.37 1.76 -22.69
CA GLY A 1034 -48.94 1.48 -24.06
C GLY A 1034 -47.48 1.04 -24.17
N GLY A 1035 -46.85 0.60 -23.07
CA GLY A 1035 -45.52 -0.01 -23.07
C GLY A 1035 -44.76 0.14 -21.74
N TRP A 1036 -43.80 -0.76 -21.49
CA TRP A 1036 -42.94 -0.79 -20.28
C TRP A 1036 -42.12 0.47 -20.04
N GLN A 1037 -41.99 1.30 -21.08
CA GLN A 1037 -41.20 2.52 -21.09
C GLN A 1037 -42.06 3.72 -21.58
N SER A 1038 -43.39 3.57 -21.56
CA SER A 1038 -44.36 4.62 -21.89
C SER A 1038 -44.87 5.25 -20.60
N TRP A 1039 -44.27 6.37 -20.21
CA TRP A 1039 -44.38 6.91 -18.85
C TRP A 1039 -45.54 7.90 -18.64
N ILE A 1040 -46.36 7.66 -17.61
CA ILE A 1040 -47.37 8.59 -17.08
C ILE A 1040 -47.02 9.01 -15.65
N THR A 1041 -47.67 10.05 -15.14
CA THR A 1041 -47.55 10.47 -13.73
C THR A 1041 -48.91 10.37 -13.05
N GLN A 1042 -48.98 9.59 -11.97
CA GLN A 1042 -50.15 9.52 -11.08
C GLN A 1042 -49.82 10.24 -9.77
N SER A 1043 -50.83 10.66 -9.00
CA SER A 1043 -50.62 11.45 -7.79
C SER A 1043 -51.61 11.15 -6.69
N ALA A 1044 -51.19 11.25 -5.43
CA ALA A 1044 -52.01 11.06 -4.24
C ALA A 1044 -51.67 12.09 -3.15
N MET A 1045 -52.67 12.38 -2.31
CA MET A 1045 -52.50 13.24 -1.15
C MET A 1045 -52.38 12.39 0.12
N VAL A 1046 -51.31 12.60 0.88
CA VAL A 1046 -51.04 11.92 2.14
C VAL A 1046 -50.72 12.94 3.24
N ASP A 1047 -51.02 12.58 4.49
CA ASP A 1047 -50.60 13.35 5.66
C ASP A 1047 -49.30 12.73 6.20
N LEU A 1048 -48.22 13.51 6.26
CA LEU A 1048 -46.93 13.07 6.80
C LEU A 1048 -46.63 13.80 8.10
N GLU A 1049 -46.06 13.10 9.07
CA GLU A 1049 -45.55 13.73 10.29
C GLU A 1049 -44.19 14.37 10.04
N ALA A 1050 -43.70 15.23 10.95
CA ALA A 1050 -42.36 15.80 10.82
C ALA A 1050 -41.29 14.79 11.24
N GLY A 1051 -40.13 14.83 10.59
CA GLY A 1051 -38.96 14.04 10.94
C GLY A 1051 -38.82 12.75 10.13
N LEU A 1052 -37.87 11.92 10.58
CA LEU A 1052 -37.46 10.67 9.92
C LEU A 1052 -38.58 9.63 9.93
N GLN A 1053 -38.92 9.15 8.74
CA GLN A 1053 -39.94 8.13 8.50
C GLN A 1053 -39.45 7.12 7.44
N THR A 1054 -40.03 5.93 7.45
CA THR A 1054 -39.80 4.89 6.44
C THR A 1054 -40.95 4.86 5.46
N LEU A 1055 -40.71 5.26 4.22
CA LEU A 1055 -41.69 5.15 3.13
C LEU A 1055 -41.46 3.82 2.41
N ARG A 1056 -42.48 2.97 2.33
CA ARG A 1056 -42.47 1.70 1.60
C ARG A 1056 -43.44 1.74 0.43
N ILE A 1057 -43.00 1.29 -0.73
CA ILE A 1057 -43.85 0.96 -1.88
C ILE A 1057 -43.96 -0.56 -1.94
N GLU A 1058 -45.15 -1.10 -1.71
CA GLU A 1058 -45.43 -2.54 -1.68
C GLU A 1058 -46.31 -2.94 -2.85
N ALA A 1059 -45.81 -3.82 -3.73
CA ALA A 1059 -46.49 -4.24 -4.94
C ALA A 1059 -47.68 -5.15 -4.62
N VAL A 1060 -48.88 -4.72 -4.99
CA VAL A 1060 -50.13 -5.48 -4.84
C VAL A 1060 -50.49 -6.19 -6.14
N GLY A 1061 -50.03 -5.68 -7.27
CA GLY A 1061 -50.03 -6.34 -8.58
C GLY A 1061 -48.65 -6.31 -9.21
N SER A 1062 -48.38 -7.29 -10.07
CA SER A 1062 -47.21 -7.34 -10.95
C SER A 1062 -47.33 -6.34 -12.11
N ASP A 1063 -46.34 -6.32 -13.00
CA ASP A 1063 -46.46 -5.74 -14.34
C ASP A 1063 -46.53 -4.19 -14.38
N TRP A 1064 -45.69 -3.53 -13.59
CA TRP A 1064 -45.47 -2.08 -13.66
C TRP A 1064 -44.01 -1.70 -13.41
N ASN A 1065 -43.61 -0.57 -13.97
CA ASN A 1065 -42.32 0.07 -13.78
C ASN A 1065 -42.52 1.43 -13.09
N MET A 1066 -41.51 1.88 -12.33
CA MET A 1066 -41.48 3.20 -11.71
C MET A 1066 -40.12 3.85 -11.90
N ASN A 1067 -40.11 5.10 -12.35
CA ASN A 1067 -38.90 5.88 -12.61
C ASN A 1067 -38.50 6.73 -11.39
N TRP A 1068 -39.46 7.49 -10.85
CA TRP A 1068 -39.23 8.31 -9.66
C TRP A 1068 -40.53 8.59 -8.92
N MET A 1069 -40.38 9.07 -7.70
CA MET A 1069 -41.44 9.67 -6.89
C MET A 1069 -41.08 11.11 -6.54
N ARG A 1070 -42.04 12.02 -6.62
CA ARG A 1070 -41.85 13.42 -6.23
C ARG A 1070 -42.83 13.78 -5.15
N ILE A 1071 -42.33 14.23 -4.00
CA ILE A 1071 -43.15 14.55 -2.84
C ILE A 1071 -42.99 16.04 -2.53
N PHE A 1072 -44.10 16.77 -2.47
CA PHE A 1072 -44.07 18.20 -2.14
C PHE A 1072 -45.25 18.62 -1.28
N ALA A 1073 -45.01 19.60 -0.41
CA ALA A 1073 -46.03 20.14 0.47
C ALA A 1073 -47.12 20.88 -0.34
N GLU A 1074 -48.37 20.75 0.09
CA GLU A 1074 -49.52 21.49 -0.48
C GLU A 1074 -49.46 23.00 -0.24
#